data_AF-A0A0J8V572-F1
#
_entry.id   AF-A0A0J8V572-F1
#
_cell.length_a   1.000
_cell.length_b   1.000
_cell.length_c   1.000
_cell.angle_alpha   90.00
_cell.angle_beta   90.00
_cell.angle_gamma   90.00
#
_symmetry.space_group_name_H-M   'P 1'
#
loop_
_entity.id
_entity.type
_entity.pdbx_description
1 polymer ?
#
loop_
_entity_poly.entity_id
_entity_poly.type
_entity_poly.pdbx_seq_one_letter_code
_entity_poly.pdbx_strand_id
1 'polypeptide(L)'
;MSDQLETKIKALNVERCQIQSEIDAIADQMPKQKVLEAISKQKYFYLKELPHAIFDRDTSYLWPEKKLDTSKIKVELTGENLADKDEVKQLADELKSIDYLSFKGWEIPTPSDLRTICDEVNRSGSNNLPCLAYKNDDIHFVSKYNHQQNTILNYNDCLIILNEWRNHSDNHTENIYLNLIQQEKPRKIIFENRFDRSWTIDAQTKGELQSKQFFLVNKSFAIDEYKLDPSFEKFSDKEKEVAIAKLDQKAREDFLKVILKNKFVPIFDNHKIYPLYELLLINLPNLIFQLSEVEARLDELNAINHQQRELLSSRFKYQDLLAFKKFNCHEIDMSPIRFANATIDWCELLQTKLTEYQIRQHKLITEGNAITYNLSRKYKHDGNLTKNENELLEKRQTFMFERLNMDMNTPIANLASMKLQCYALKKKLFDLNTDDNGLVKLGQFASEPRPSFDLVAENSATMLTDSLKRIEFYEDNRSLVNSLINSEREWSKDLKVVKSVSKENLKLECEEDDIEEIHWQAWFSDWSDKRWLIEQCLQPLIEKGIEGAFVYHNLNTTTPLVIQLIDLLTQYKNKVDNFYLCDRKSIHQKFAFQPDGHLQEKFESENELYKHTVTFQEQLHDIIFSLEKVEERLWLFHWSDALIDMAIDTILDFIRDKDLDGISKTVIGDFTQLRLQNYSTFINDAKAHSEMSAKWDKEYSSLMFKMRKELNETTVEKV
;
A
#
# COMPACT_ATOMS: atom_id res chain seq x y z
N MET A 1 6.72 17.27 22.83
CA MET A 1 7.34 17.32 21.47
C MET A 1 6.34 16.93 20.38
N SER A 2 5.50 15.91 20.58
CA SER A 2 4.31 15.69 19.73
C SER A 2 3.50 17.00 19.56
N ASP A 3 3.23 17.67 20.68
CA ASP A 3 2.53 18.96 20.75
C ASP A 3 3.14 20.05 19.85
N GLN A 4 4.46 20.10 19.68
CA GLN A 4 5.10 21.08 18.80
C GLN A 4 4.88 20.77 17.31
N LEU A 5 4.83 19.48 16.94
CA LEU A 5 4.48 19.06 15.59
C LEU A 5 2.99 19.29 15.33
N GLU A 6 2.11 18.92 16.27
CA GLU A 6 0.68 19.19 16.17
C GLU A 6 0.35 20.69 16.15
N THR A 7 1.05 21.53 16.91
CA THR A 7 0.89 22.99 16.85
C THR A 7 1.31 23.55 15.50
N LYS A 8 2.40 23.04 14.89
CA LYS A 8 2.80 23.43 13.53
C LYS A 8 1.78 23.00 12.48
N ILE A 9 1.29 21.76 12.54
CA ILE A 9 0.25 21.26 11.64
C ILE A 9 -1.05 22.06 11.81
N LYS A 10 -1.44 22.41 13.05
CA LYS A 10 -2.60 23.29 13.32
C LYS A 10 -2.40 24.69 12.73
N ALA A 11 -1.23 25.30 12.90
CA ALA A 11 -0.92 26.61 12.33
C ALA A 11 -0.97 26.63 10.80
N LEU A 12 -0.34 25.65 10.13
CA LEU A 12 -0.38 25.52 8.67
C LEU A 12 -1.78 25.20 8.13
N ASN A 13 -2.62 24.47 8.88
CA ASN A 13 -4.02 24.29 8.51
C ASN A 13 -4.82 25.60 8.59
N VAL A 14 -4.54 26.48 9.57
CA VAL A 14 -5.15 27.82 9.65
C VAL A 14 -4.69 28.68 8.46
N GLU A 15 -3.40 28.69 8.15
CA GLU A 15 -2.83 29.39 7.00
C GLU A 15 -3.45 28.91 5.67
N ARG A 16 -3.56 27.59 5.47
CA ARG A 16 -4.25 26.98 4.31
C ARG A 16 -5.70 27.44 4.20
N CYS A 17 -6.45 27.42 5.30
CA CYS A 17 -7.85 27.87 5.31
C CYS A 17 -7.98 29.37 5.01
N GLN A 18 -7.03 30.20 5.45
CA GLN A 18 -7.01 31.62 5.11
C GLN A 18 -6.75 31.84 3.61
N ILE A 19 -5.71 31.22 3.05
CA ILE A 19 -5.37 31.31 1.61
C ILE A 19 -6.55 30.82 0.76
N GLN A 20 -7.18 29.69 1.14
CA GLN A 20 -8.37 29.19 0.44
C GLN A 20 -9.53 30.19 0.49
N SER A 21 -9.79 30.81 1.66
CA SER A 21 -10.83 31.84 1.77
C SER A 21 -10.55 33.09 0.93
N GLU A 22 -9.28 33.44 0.72
CA GLU A 22 -8.89 34.54 -0.17
C GLU A 22 -9.07 34.17 -1.65
N ILE A 23 -8.78 32.92 -2.04
CA ILE A 23 -9.08 32.36 -3.37
C ILE A 23 -10.59 32.35 -3.64
N ASP A 24 -11.39 31.89 -2.68
CA ASP A 24 -12.85 31.81 -2.79
C ASP A 24 -13.46 33.23 -2.91
N ALA A 25 -12.97 34.20 -2.12
CA ALA A 25 -13.39 35.60 -2.22
C ALA A 25 -13.01 36.27 -3.56
N ILE A 26 -11.97 35.79 -4.25
CA ILE A 26 -11.65 36.19 -5.63
C ILE A 26 -12.59 35.48 -6.63
N ALA A 27 -12.91 34.21 -6.42
CA ALA A 27 -13.83 33.45 -7.27
C ALA A 27 -15.26 34.04 -7.27
N ASP A 28 -15.76 34.44 -6.09
CA ASP A 28 -17.07 35.10 -5.90
C ASP A 28 -17.20 36.42 -6.67
N GLN A 29 -16.09 37.13 -6.90
CA GLN A 29 -16.09 38.34 -7.74
C GLN A 29 -16.29 38.03 -9.22
N MET A 30 -16.24 36.76 -9.62
CA MET A 30 -16.34 36.24 -10.99
C MET A 30 -15.42 36.96 -12.00
N PRO A 31 -14.14 37.25 -11.67
CA PRO A 31 -13.27 38.09 -12.49
C PRO A 31 -13.08 37.53 -13.91
N LYS A 32 -12.93 36.20 -14.05
CA LYS A 32 -12.82 35.53 -15.36
C LYS A 32 -14.03 35.83 -16.26
N GLN A 33 -15.25 35.76 -15.74
CA GLN A 33 -16.46 36.00 -16.54
C GLN A 33 -16.59 37.47 -16.94
N LYS A 34 -16.34 38.40 -16.01
CA LYS A 34 -16.40 39.86 -16.28
C LYS A 34 -15.32 40.30 -17.27
N VAL A 35 -14.12 39.71 -17.20
CA VAL A 35 -13.05 39.93 -18.19
C VAL A 35 -13.44 39.34 -19.55
N LEU A 36 -14.00 38.12 -19.63
CA LEU A 36 -14.51 37.55 -20.90
C LEU A 36 -15.68 38.33 -21.50
N GLU A 37 -16.52 38.96 -20.67
CA GLU A 37 -17.57 39.87 -21.11
C GLU A 37 -16.98 41.17 -21.68
N ALA A 38 -15.95 41.73 -21.06
CA ALA A 38 -15.21 42.87 -21.62
C ALA A 38 -14.55 42.52 -22.95
N ILE A 39 -13.91 41.35 -23.03
CA ILE A 39 -13.29 40.82 -24.26
C ILE A 39 -14.34 40.59 -25.36
N SER A 40 -15.60 40.30 -25.03
CA SER A 40 -16.66 40.18 -26.04
C SER A 40 -17.05 41.49 -26.72
N LYS A 41 -16.78 42.64 -26.08
CA LYS A 41 -17.20 43.97 -26.53
C LYS A 41 -16.14 44.70 -27.35
N GLN A 42 -14.92 44.16 -27.40
CA GLN A 42 -13.76 44.77 -28.03
C GLN A 42 -13.00 43.68 -28.84
N LYS A 43 -12.89 43.84 -30.17
CA LYS A 43 -12.20 42.87 -31.04
C LYS A 43 -10.69 43.09 -31.11
N TYR A 44 -10.25 44.34 -30.96
CA TYR A 44 -8.86 44.75 -31.13
C TYR A 44 -8.30 45.37 -29.86
N PHE A 45 -7.16 44.88 -29.39
CA PHE A 45 -6.51 45.31 -28.15
C PHE A 45 -5.15 45.92 -28.42
N TYR A 46 -4.90 47.10 -27.87
CA TYR A 46 -3.53 47.57 -27.65
C TYR A 46 -2.97 46.87 -26.40
N LEU A 47 -1.69 46.51 -26.42
CA LEU A 47 -0.99 45.95 -25.25
C LEU A 47 -0.02 46.99 -24.71
N LYS A 48 0.06 47.16 -23.38
CA LYS A 48 1.02 48.11 -22.78
C LYS A 48 2.47 47.75 -23.11
N GLU A 49 2.75 46.47 -23.29
CA GLU A 49 4.06 45.92 -23.62
C GLU A 49 4.43 46.09 -25.10
N LEU A 50 3.42 46.25 -25.99
CA LEU A 50 3.58 46.37 -27.44
C LEU A 50 2.79 47.60 -27.97
N PRO A 51 3.23 48.83 -27.65
CA PRO A 51 2.46 50.07 -27.89
C PRO A 51 2.32 50.48 -29.36
N HIS A 52 2.85 49.69 -30.30
CA HIS A 52 2.78 49.92 -31.75
C HIS A 52 2.21 48.71 -32.51
N ALA A 53 1.59 47.78 -31.79
CA ALA A 53 0.89 46.64 -32.36
C ALA A 53 -0.56 46.57 -31.83
N ILE A 54 -1.46 46.17 -32.72
CA ILE A 54 -2.86 45.86 -32.44
C ILE A 54 -2.97 44.35 -32.36
N PHE A 55 -3.57 43.83 -31.29
CA PHE A 55 -3.76 42.41 -31.05
C PHE A 55 -5.21 42.01 -31.34
N ASP A 56 -5.41 41.14 -32.33
CA ASP A 56 -6.71 40.62 -32.73
C ASP A 56 -7.16 39.51 -31.77
N ARG A 57 -8.34 39.70 -31.17
CA ARG A 57 -8.98 38.76 -30.25
C ARG A 57 -9.21 37.38 -30.85
N ASP A 58 -9.70 37.31 -32.09
CA ASP A 58 -10.27 36.09 -32.64
C ASP A 58 -9.19 35.13 -33.15
N THR A 59 -8.06 35.69 -33.57
CA THR A 59 -6.92 34.95 -34.12
C THR A 59 -5.71 34.91 -33.19
N SER A 60 -5.61 35.84 -32.23
CA SER A 60 -4.36 36.18 -31.54
C SER A 60 -3.22 36.53 -32.51
N TYR A 61 -3.55 37.25 -33.59
CA TYR A 61 -2.56 37.83 -34.50
C TYR A 61 -2.22 39.26 -34.08
N LEU A 62 -0.94 39.61 -34.19
CA LEU A 62 -0.46 40.98 -34.02
C LEU A 62 -0.37 41.68 -35.38
N TRP A 63 -0.81 42.93 -35.43
CA TRP A 63 -0.86 43.79 -36.60
C TRP A 63 -0.14 45.13 -36.30
N PRO A 64 0.56 45.76 -37.26
CA PRO A 64 1.22 47.04 -37.02
C PRO A 64 0.21 48.19 -36.91
N GLU A 65 0.33 49.02 -35.86
CA GLU A 65 -0.49 50.24 -35.69
C GLU A 65 -0.11 51.32 -36.73
N LYS A 66 1.18 51.41 -37.10
CA LYS A 66 1.76 52.54 -37.83
C LYS A 66 2.36 52.13 -39.17
N LYS A 67 2.43 53.11 -40.08
CA LYS A 67 3.03 52.96 -41.41
C LYS A 67 4.48 52.50 -41.30
N LEU A 68 4.90 51.58 -42.17
CA LEU A 68 6.29 51.17 -42.29
C LEU A 68 7.14 52.32 -42.84
N ASP A 69 8.22 52.65 -42.14
CA ASP A 69 9.22 53.61 -42.63
C ASP A 69 10.10 52.95 -43.71
N THR A 70 9.71 53.13 -44.97
CA THR A 70 10.40 52.56 -46.13
C THR A 70 11.79 53.14 -46.37
N SER A 71 12.21 54.21 -45.67
CA SER A 71 13.52 54.84 -45.87
C SER A 71 14.72 53.95 -45.50
N LYS A 72 14.47 52.83 -44.81
CA LYS A 72 15.47 51.84 -44.38
C LYS A 72 15.53 50.59 -45.26
N ILE A 73 14.60 50.44 -46.21
CA ILE A 73 14.56 49.33 -47.18
C ILE A 73 15.55 49.66 -48.30
N LYS A 74 16.43 48.73 -48.67
CA LYS A 74 17.42 48.90 -49.74
C LYS A 74 17.02 48.22 -51.04
N VAL A 75 16.06 47.29 -51.00
CA VAL A 75 15.44 46.72 -52.21
C VAL A 75 14.69 47.82 -52.98
N GLU A 76 15.18 48.12 -54.17
CA GLU A 76 14.62 49.11 -55.09
C GLU A 76 13.45 48.47 -55.88
N LEU A 77 12.21 48.75 -55.48
CA LEU A 77 11.01 48.16 -56.08
C LEU A 77 10.70 48.83 -57.44
N THR A 78 11.37 48.39 -58.50
CA THR A 78 11.25 48.94 -59.86
C THR A 78 9.85 48.82 -60.46
N GLY A 79 9.08 47.80 -60.05
CA GLY A 79 7.69 47.60 -60.47
C GLY A 79 7.51 47.07 -61.89
N GLU A 80 8.59 46.88 -62.66
CA GLU A 80 8.51 46.45 -64.07
C GLU A 80 8.16 44.95 -64.23
N ASN A 81 8.35 44.12 -63.19
CA ASN A 81 8.13 42.67 -63.28
C ASN A 81 7.59 42.01 -61.99
N LEU A 82 6.33 42.32 -61.63
CA LEU A 82 5.59 41.75 -60.48
C LEU A 82 5.37 40.22 -60.51
N ALA A 83 6.01 39.49 -61.43
CA ALA A 83 6.03 38.04 -61.51
C ALA A 83 7.35 37.42 -60.97
N ASP A 84 8.38 38.21 -60.69
CA ASP A 84 9.67 37.68 -60.21
C ASP A 84 9.58 37.27 -58.74
N LYS A 85 9.73 35.97 -58.46
CA LYS A 85 9.69 35.42 -57.10
C LYS A 85 10.89 35.86 -56.26
N ASP A 86 12.01 36.21 -56.87
CA ASP A 86 13.24 36.46 -56.13
C ASP A 86 13.32 37.90 -55.59
N GLU A 87 12.80 38.91 -56.29
CA GLU A 87 12.64 40.28 -55.73
C GLU A 87 11.73 40.29 -54.49
N VAL A 88 10.64 39.53 -54.56
CA VAL A 88 9.61 39.43 -53.51
C VAL A 88 10.16 38.70 -52.28
N LYS A 89 10.98 37.69 -52.53
CA LYS A 89 11.69 36.95 -51.48
C LYS A 89 12.80 37.79 -50.87
N GLN A 90 13.54 38.56 -51.65
CA GLN A 90 14.51 39.54 -51.14
C GLN A 90 13.82 40.63 -50.30
N LEU A 91 12.68 41.17 -50.74
CA LEU A 91 11.90 42.12 -49.93
C LEU A 91 11.41 41.46 -48.63
N ALA A 92 10.87 40.24 -48.70
CA ALA A 92 10.41 39.51 -47.51
C ALA A 92 11.54 39.17 -46.53
N ASP A 93 12.74 38.84 -47.04
CA ASP A 93 13.91 38.53 -46.22
C ASP A 93 14.60 39.81 -45.70
N GLU A 94 14.59 40.91 -46.44
CA GLU A 94 15.02 42.23 -45.95
C GLU A 94 14.07 42.71 -44.84
N LEU A 95 12.75 42.64 -45.04
CA LEU A 95 11.75 43.00 -44.01
C LEU A 95 11.90 42.20 -42.72
N LYS A 96 12.23 40.90 -42.79
CA LYS A 96 12.58 40.08 -41.61
C LYS A 96 13.88 40.54 -40.92
N SER A 97 14.79 41.19 -41.66
CA SER A 97 16.11 41.59 -41.15
C SER A 97 16.12 42.93 -40.41
N ILE A 98 15.12 43.80 -40.61
CA ILE A 98 15.10 45.17 -40.04
C ILE A 98 14.47 45.24 -38.62
N ASP A 99 13.94 44.13 -38.09
CA ASP A 99 13.38 43.97 -36.72
C ASP A 99 12.54 45.20 -36.26
N TYR A 100 11.68 45.69 -37.16
CA TYR A 100 11.05 47.03 -37.08
C TYR A 100 10.05 47.20 -35.92
N LEU A 101 9.56 46.08 -35.39
CA LEU A 101 8.80 45.98 -34.15
C LEU A 101 9.60 45.07 -33.22
N SER A 102 9.56 45.31 -31.91
CA SER A 102 10.40 44.65 -30.88
C SER A 102 10.17 43.15 -30.68
N PHE A 103 9.51 42.49 -31.63
CA PHE A 103 9.09 41.10 -31.61
C PHE A 103 9.38 40.46 -32.97
N LYS A 104 10.11 39.35 -32.97
CA LYS A 104 10.38 38.56 -34.19
C LYS A 104 9.12 37.83 -34.67
N GLY A 105 9.11 37.41 -35.94
CA GLY A 105 8.03 36.59 -36.51
C GLY A 105 6.96 37.36 -37.30
N TRP A 106 7.28 38.55 -37.82
CA TRP A 106 6.43 39.26 -38.77
C TRP A 106 6.58 38.66 -40.18
N GLU A 107 5.45 38.44 -40.85
CA GLU A 107 5.36 37.87 -42.20
C GLU A 107 4.31 38.60 -43.05
N ILE A 108 4.32 38.35 -44.36
CA ILE A 108 3.33 38.89 -45.30
C ILE A 108 2.01 38.13 -45.10
N PRO A 109 0.87 38.81 -44.88
CA PRO A 109 -0.42 38.16 -44.71
C PRO A 109 -0.84 37.37 -45.95
N THR A 110 -1.29 36.13 -45.74
CA THR A 110 -1.95 35.32 -46.74
C THR A 110 -3.39 35.82 -46.99
N PRO A 111 -4.06 35.41 -48.09
CA PRO A 111 -5.49 35.68 -48.30
C PRO A 111 -6.40 35.25 -47.13
N SER A 112 -6.02 34.21 -46.37
CA SER A 112 -6.76 33.76 -45.18
C SER A 112 -6.61 34.75 -44.03
N ASP A 113 -5.40 35.25 -43.78
CA ASP A 113 -5.09 36.18 -42.68
C ASP A 113 -5.75 37.56 -42.88
N LEU A 114 -5.95 37.95 -44.14
CA LEU A 114 -6.70 39.16 -44.48
C LEU A 114 -8.20 38.97 -44.26
N ARG A 115 -8.74 37.76 -44.48
CA ARG A 115 -10.16 37.44 -44.25
C ARG A 115 -10.57 37.59 -42.78
N THR A 116 -9.66 37.37 -41.83
CA THR A 116 -9.94 37.52 -40.39
C THR A 116 -10.01 38.98 -39.91
N ILE A 117 -9.33 39.90 -40.60
CA ILE A 117 -9.48 41.36 -40.36
C ILE A 117 -10.78 41.89 -40.98
N CYS A 118 -11.31 41.24 -42.02
CA CYS A 118 -12.60 41.59 -42.61
C CYS A 118 -13.72 41.29 -41.60
N ASP A 119 -14.30 42.29 -40.95
CA ASP A 119 -15.51 42.08 -40.16
C ASP A 119 -16.65 41.55 -41.04
N GLU A 120 -17.44 40.57 -40.54
CA GLU A 120 -18.59 39.97 -41.23
C GLU A 120 -19.80 40.94 -41.32
N VAL A 121 -19.59 42.14 -41.88
CA VAL A 121 -20.64 43.15 -42.01
C VAL A 121 -21.58 42.82 -43.18
N ASN A 122 -22.78 42.37 -42.82
CA ASN A 122 -24.00 42.24 -43.63
C ASN A 122 -24.07 41.10 -44.68
N ARG A 123 -24.68 39.96 -44.28
CA ARG A 123 -25.22 38.93 -45.20
C ARG A 123 -26.61 39.26 -45.78
N SER A 124 -27.06 40.51 -45.73
CA SER A 124 -28.36 40.93 -46.27
C SER A 124 -28.30 42.29 -46.97
N GLY A 125 -28.65 42.29 -48.26
CA GLY A 125 -28.74 43.51 -49.08
C GLY A 125 -27.79 43.53 -50.27
N SER A 126 -28.24 44.13 -51.37
CA SER A 126 -27.60 44.05 -52.67
C SER A 126 -26.39 44.99 -52.85
N ASN A 127 -25.28 44.42 -53.32
CA ASN A 127 -24.39 45.00 -54.34
C ASN A 127 -23.63 46.33 -54.03
N ASN A 128 -23.11 46.55 -52.82
CA ASN A 128 -22.24 47.72 -52.55
C ASN A 128 -21.30 47.61 -51.34
N LEU A 129 -20.49 48.68 -51.16
CA LEU A 129 -19.48 49.01 -50.12
C LEU A 129 -18.04 48.44 -50.39
N PRO A 130 -16.95 48.95 -49.77
CA PRO A 130 -15.82 49.45 -50.58
C PRO A 130 -14.38 49.00 -50.17
N CYS A 131 -13.43 49.62 -50.86
CA CYS A 131 -12.00 49.82 -50.56
C CYS A 131 -11.66 50.43 -49.18
N LEU A 132 -10.38 50.36 -48.80
CA LEU A 132 -9.79 50.96 -47.58
C LEU A 132 -9.95 52.49 -47.50
N ALA A 133 -10.60 52.99 -46.44
CA ALA A 133 -10.55 54.39 -46.03
C ALA A 133 -10.80 54.54 -44.51
N TYR A 134 -9.93 55.28 -43.81
CA TYR A 134 -10.07 55.55 -42.37
C TYR A 134 -11.12 56.63 -42.08
N LYS A 135 -12.06 56.34 -41.17
CA LYS A 135 -12.90 57.37 -40.54
C LYS A 135 -13.46 56.90 -39.20
N ASN A 136 -13.10 57.57 -38.11
CA ASN A 136 -13.59 57.34 -36.75
C ASN A 136 -13.33 55.91 -36.20
N ASP A 137 -12.06 55.50 -36.21
CA ASP A 137 -11.47 54.40 -35.41
C ASP A 137 -12.01 52.95 -35.57
N ASP A 138 -13.01 52.69 -36.41
CA ASP A 138 -13.49 51.33 -36.77
C ASP A 138 -13.06 50.87 -38.20
N ILE A 139 -13.03 49.55 -38.43
CA ILE A 139 -12.56 48.89 -39.67
C ILE A 139 -13.76 48.35 -40.49
N HIS A 140 -13.87 48.70 -41.78
CA HIS A 140 -14.95 48.22 -42.68
C HIS A 140 -14.45 47.83 -44.09
N PHE A 141 -15.12 46.84 -44.73
CA PHE A 141 -14.51 46.00 -45.78
C PHE A 141 -15.55 45.35 -46.74
N VAL A 142 -15.56 45.56 -48.08
CA VAL A 142 -16.44 44.76 -48.99
C VAL A 142 -16.00 44.71 -50.49
N SER A 143 -16.74 43.95 -51.33
CA SER A 143 -16.33 43.27 -52.58
C SER A 143 -17.44 43.25 -53.67
N LYS A 144 -17.12 42.83 -54.91
CA LYS A 144 -18.09 42.40 -55.93
C LYS A 144 -17.58 41.24 -56.80
N TYR A 145 -18.47 40.27 -57.08
CA TYR A 145 -18.20 39.04 -57.84
C TYR A 145 -18.35 39.20 -59.36
N ASN A 146 -17.39 38.70 -60.15
CA ASN A 146 -17.54 37.42 -60.86
C ASN A 146 -16.21 36.90 -61.44
N HIS A 147 -16.02 35.58 -61.33
CA HIS A 147 -14.95 34.71 -61.86
C HIS A 147 -13.58 35.32 -62.30
N GLN A 148 -12.58 34.96 -61.49
CA GLN A 148 -11.13 35.12 -61.68
C GLN A 148 -10.56 36.54 -61.48
N GLN A 149 -9.50 36.59 -60.66
CA GLN A 149 -8.69 37.75 -60.23
C GLN A 149 -9.36 38.75 -59.28
N ASN A 150 -8.80 38.85 -58.06
CA ASN A 150 -9.02 39.97 -57.14
C ASN A 150 -7.96 41.03 -57.41
N THR A 151 -8.36 42.29 -57.61
CA THR A 151 -7.45 43.43 -57.86
C THR A 151 -7.50 44.41 -56.70
N ILE A 152 -6.34 44.97 -56.29
CA ILE A 152 -6.25 46.17 -55.45
C ILE A 152 -5.34 47.16 -56.16
N LEU A 153 -5.81 48.40 -56.32
CA LEU A 153 -5.09 49.50 -56.98
C LEU A 153 -4.32 50.34 -55.95
N ASN A 154 -3.11 50.78 -56.34
CA ASN A 154 -2.45 51.96 -55.78
C ASN A 154 -1.77 52.74 -56.91
N TYR A 155 -1.62 54.06 -56.76
CA TYR A 155 -0.95 54.93 -57.72
C TYR A 155 0.27 55.58 -57.01
N ASN A 156 1.44 55.53 -57.66
CA ASN A 156 2.77 55.93 -57.15
C ASN A 156 3.47 54.93 -56.20
N ASP A 157 3.98 53.86 -56.83
CA ASP A 157 5.14 53.05 -56.44
C ASP A 157 4.97 52.03 -55.29
N CYS A 158 4.53 50.82 -55.72
CA CYS A 158 4.79 49.44 -55.21
C CYS A 158 4.24 49.05 -53.81
N LEU A 159 3.83 47.79 -53.51
CA LEU A 159 3.70 46.50 -54.24
C LEU A 159 2.62 45.62 -53.55
N ILE A 160 1.89 44.74 -54.27
CA ILE A 160 1.16 43.58 -53.70
C ILE A 160 1.22 42.38 -54.67
N ILE A 161 1.40 41.17 -54.14
CA ILE A 161 1.33 39.89 -54.87
C ILE A 161 0.42 38.91 -54.12
N LEU A 162 -0.36 38.14 -54.86
CA LEU A 162 -1.08 36.95 -54.37
C LEU A 162 -0.74 35.75 -55.26
N ASN A 163 -0.23 34.66 -54.68
CA ASN A 163 0.01 33.41 -55.41
C ASN A 163 -1.28 32.56 -55.53
N GLU A 164 -1.32 31.71 -56.56
CA GLU A 164 -2.46 30.87 -56.92
C GLU A 164 -2.97 29.95 -55.80
N TRP A 165 -4.28 29.72 -55.76
CA TRP A 165 -4.87 28.56 -55.10
C TRP A 165 -5.26 27.53 -56.19
N ARG A 166 -4.45 26.48 -56.35
CA ARG A 166 -4.76 25.39 -57.29
C ARG A 166 -5.69 24.38 -56.63
N ASN A 167 -6.96 24.37 -57.06
CA ASN A 167 -7.77 23.15 -57.02
C ASN A 167 -7.79 22.54 -58.42
N HIS A 168 -7.44 21.26 -58.51
CA HIS A 168 -7.37 20.53 -59.78
C HIS A 168 -8.78 20.27 -60.35
N SER A 169 -9.02 20.70 -61.59
CA SER A 169 -9.73 19.90 -62.61
C SER A 169 -9.51 20.52 -64.00
N ASP A 170 -9.17 19.65 -64.96
CA ASP A 170 -8.76 19.98 -66.33
C ASP A 170 -9.85 20.75 -67.10
N ASN A 171 -9.57 21.73 -67.98
CA ASN A 171 -8.82 21.50 -69.22
C ASN A 171 -8.42 22.81 -69.93
N HIS A 172 -7.26 22.75 -70.61
CA HIS A 172 -6.78 23.60 -71.70
C HIS A 172 -6.41 25.07 -71.41
N THR A 173 -5.40 25.50 -72.16
CA THR A 173 -4.57 26.69 -71.98
C THR A 173 -5.00 27.83 -72.93
N GLU A 174 -4.51 29.05 -72.67
CA GLU A 174 -4.51 30.23 -73.56
C GLU A 174 -5.88 30.93 -73.78
N ASN A 175 -6.04 32.22 -73.45
CA ASN A 175 -5.38 33.30 -74.20
C ASN A 175 -5.48 34.72 -73.57
N ILE A 176 -4.44 35.53 -73.84
CA ILE A 176 -4.43 36.98 -74.13
C ILE A 176 -5.02 37.98 -73.10
N TYR A 177 -4.18 38.91 -72.64
CA TYR A 177 -4.44 40.35 -72.78
C TYR A 177 -3.14 41.13 -73.03
N LEU A 178 -3.14 42.02 -74.02
CA LEU A 178 -1.99 42.81 -74.45
C LEU A 178 -2.47 44.23 -74.82
N ASN A 179 -1.80 45.24 -74.28
CA ASN A 179 -1.88 46.68 -74.58
C ASN A 179 -3.19 47.45 -74.34
N LEU A 180 -3.04 48.63 -73.72
CA LEU A 180 -3.60 49.88 -74.25
C LEU A 180 -2.79 51.11 -73.76
N ILE A 181 -1.84 51.55 -74.59
CA ILE A 181 -1.36 52.93 -74.62
C ILE A 181 -2.12 53.64 -75.77
N GLN A 182 -2.45 54.93 -75.56
CA GLN A 182 -3.02 55.91 -76.51
C GLN A 182 -4.54 55.88 -76.82
N GLN A 183 -5.20 56.92 -76.25
CA GLN A 183 -6.12 57.89 -76.84
C GLN A 183 -7.60 57.56 -77.24
N GLU A 184 -8.44 58.49 -76.76
CA GLU A 184 -9.76 58.95 -77.22
C GLU A 184 -11.02 58.05 -77.07
N LYS A 185 -12.16 58.76 -77.00
CA LYS A 185 -13.49 58.32 -76.52
C LYS A 185 -14.25 57.47 -77.55
N PRO A 186 -15.40 56.83 -77.18
CA PRO A 186 -15.71 56.09 -75.94
C PRO A 186 -16.41 54.73 -76.21
N ARG A 187 -16.42 53.83 -75.20
CA ARG A 187 -17.43 52.79 -74.93
C ARG A 187 -17.92 51.90 -76.10
N LYS A 188 -17.66 50.58 -76.01
CA LYS A 188 -18.67 49.50 -75.92
C LYS A 188 -18.05 48.10 -75.93
N ILE A 189 -18.54 47.22 -75.06
CA ILE A 189 -18.38 45.77 -75.12
C ILE A 189 -19.79 45.18 -75.38
N ILE A 190 -19.89 44.08 -76.12
CA ILE A 190 -21.15 43.35 -76.36
C ILE A 190 -21.08 42.01 -75.62
N PHE A 191 -22.14 41.69 -74.88
CA PHE A 191 -22.36 40.38 -74.26
C PHE A 191 -23.81 39.94 -74.53
N GLU A 192 -24.00 38.68 -74.93
CA GLU A 192 -25.30 37.97 -75.04
C GLU A 192 -26.50 38.74 -75.64
N ASN A 193 -26.27 39.44 -76.75
CA ASN A 193 -27.31 39.80 -77.74
C ASN A 193 -28.51 40.65 -77.25
N ARG A 194 -28.39 41.39 -76.14
CA ARG A 194 -29.33 42.47 -75.77
C ARG A 194 -28.61 43.75 -75.34
N PHE A 195 -29.13 44.89 -75.81
CA PHE A 195 -28.67 46.22 -75.40
C PHE A 195 -29.48 46.72 -74.20
N ASP A 196 -28.82 46.95 -73.06
CA ASP A 196 -29.33 47.84 -72.01
C ASP A 196 -28.50 49.14 -72.01
N ARG A 197 -29.16 50.29 -71.87
CA ARG A 197 -28.55 51.63 -71.93
C ARG A 197 -28.36 52.27 -70.54
N SER A 198 -28.75 51.58 -69.47
CA SER A 198 -28.81 52.13 -68.10
C SER A 198 -27.48 52.18 -67.34
N TRP A 199 -26.42 51.55 -67.86
CA TRP A 199 -25.13 51.45 -67.14
C TRP A 199 -24.18 52.59 -67.50
N THR A 200 -24.12 53.61 -66.64
CA THR A 200 -23.07 54.63 -66.63
C THR A 200 -22.09 54.36 -65.48
N ILE A 201 -20.80 54.25 -65.82
CA ILE A 201 -19.72 54.32 -64.83
C ILE A 201 -19.67 55.76 -64.32
N ASP A 202 -20.02 55.96 -63.06
CA ASP A 202 -19.90 57.25 -62.38
C ASP A 202 -18.53 57.34 -61.74
N ALA A 203 -17.61 58.04 -62.39
CA ALA A 203 -16.23 58.17 -61.96
C ALA A 203 -16.12 59.24 -60.87
N GLN A 204 -16.28 58.86 -59.59
CA GLN A 204 -15.94 59.74 -58.47
C GLN A 204 -14.43 59.91 -58.33
N THR A 205 -13.85 60.73 -59.19
CA THR A 205 -12.51 61.28 -59.01
C THR A 205 -12.55 62.35 -57.91
N LYS A 206 -12.35 61.96 -56.64
CA LYS A 206 -11.59 62.72 -55.61
C LYS A 206 -11.65 62.06 -54.22
N GLY A 207 -10.51 61.51 -53.83
CA GLY A 207 -10.16 61.17 -52.45
C GLY A 207 -8.67 60.86 -52.42
N GLU A 208 -7.85 61.72 -51.81
CA GLU A 208 -6.41 61.45 -51.68
C GLU A 208 -6.15 60.49 -50.51
N LEU A 209 -5.62 59.30 -50.82
CA LEU A 209 -5.02 58.42 -49.82
C LEU A 209 -3.56 58.82 -49.60
N GLN A 210 -3.31 59.72 -48.65
CA GLN A 210 -1.95 60.23 -48.33
C GLN A 210 -1.12 59.23 -47.48
N SER A 211 -1.07 57.95 -47.87
CA SER A 211 -0.62 56.86 -47.01
C SER A 211 -0.02 55.66 -47.74
N LYS A 212 1.32 55.54 -47.75
CA LYS A 212 1.98 54.24 -48.00
C LYS A 212 1.87 53.38 -46.74
N GLN A 213 1.19 52.25 -46.81
CA GLN A 213 1.03 51.28 -45.72
C GLN A 213 1.44 49.88 -46.20
N PHE A 214 2.21 49.19 -45.37
CA PHE A 214 2.60 47.80 -45.59
C PHE A 214 1.82 46.94 -44.59
N PHE A 215 1.27 45.83 -45.07
CA PHE A 215 0.57 44.88 -44.22
C PHE A 215 1.55 43.76 -43.85
N LEU A 216 1.83 43.65 -42.55
CA LEU A 216 2.54 42.53 -41.95
C LEU A 216 1.64 41.94 -40.86
N VAL A 217 1.72 40.63 -40.66
CA VAL A 217 1.07 39.90 -39.58
C VAL A 217 2.12 39.19 -38.75
N ASN A 218 1.92 39.08 -37.44
CA ASN A 218 2.75 38.22 -36.59
C ASN A 218 1.87 37.21 -35.86
N LYS A 219 2.12 35.93 -36.15
CA LYS A 219 1.34 34.77 -35.71
C LYS A 219 1.98 34.02 -34.53
N SER A 220 2.97 34.62 -33.85
CA SER A 220 3.68 33.98 -32.73
C SER A 220 2.77 33.57 -31.57
N PHE A 221 1.57 34.12 -31.50
CA PHE A 221 0.55 33.82 -30.49
C PHE A 221 -0.74 33.23 -31.07
N ALA A 222 -0.72 32.85 -32.35
CA ALA A 222 -1.87 32.33 -33.06
C ALA A 222 -2.57 31.20 -32.29
N ILE A 223 -3.89 31.32 -32.18
CA ILE A 223 -4.76 30.20 -31.80
C ILE A 223 -5.07 29.48 -33.12
N ASP A 224 -4.90 28.16 -33.16
CA ASP A 224 -5.05 27.36 -34.39
C ASP A 224 -6.35 27.68 -35.13
N GLU A 225 -6.28 27.86 -36.46
CA GLU A 225 -7.44 28.20 -37.30
C GLU A 225 -8.60 27.24 -37.03
N TYR A 226 -9.65 27.76 -36.36
CA TYR A 226 -10.86 26.99 -36.09
C TYR A 226 -11.68 26.79 -37.37
N LYS A 227 -11.25 25.81 -38.16
CA LYS A 227 -11.99 25.33 -39.33
C LYS A 227 -13.39 24.91 -38.88
N LEU A 228 -14.39 25.57 -39.45
CA LEU A 228 -15.78 25.15 -39.35
C LEU A 228 -15.88 23.67 -39.76
N ASP A 229 -16.71 22.91 -39.05
CA ASP A 229 -17.00 21.51 -39.37
C ASP A 229 -17.33 21.39 -40.87
N PRO A 230 -16.78 20.42 -41.64
CA PRO A 230 -17.17 20.19 -43.03
C PRO A 230 -18.68 19.98 -43.24
N SER A 231 -19.41 19.69 -42.15
CA SER A 231 -20.87 19.55 -42.07
C SER A 231 -21.60 20.88 -41.84
N PHE A 232 -20.89 21.98 -41.55
CA PHE A 232 -21.47 23.27 -41.16
C PHE A 232 -22.46 23.83 -42.17
N GLU A 233 -22.23 23.65 -43.49
CA GLU A 233 -23.19 24.07 -44.51
C GLU A 233 -24.54 23.31 -44.42
N LYS A 234 -24.51 22.06 -43.93
CA LYS A 234 -25.67 21.16 -43.79
C LYS A 234 -26.49 21.38 -42.52
N PHE A 235 -25.99 22.17 -41.57
CA PHE A 235 -26.70 22.52 -40.34
C PHE A 235 -27.92 23.42 -40.61
N SER A 236 -28.96 23.33 -39.80
CA SER A 236 -30.04 24.34 -39.78
C SER A 236 -29.52 25.70 -39.30
N ASP A 237 -30.23 26.79 -39.59
CA ASP A 237 -29.78 28.14 -39.23
C ASP A 237 -29.55 28.30 -37.72
N LYS A 238 -30.41 27.68 -36.90
CA LYS A 238 -30.28 27.65 -35.44
C LYS A 238 -29.06 26.86 -34.94
N GLU A 239 -28.68 25.79 -35.64
CA GLU A 239 -27.47 25.02 -35.32
C GLU A 239 -26.20 25.78 -35.75
N LYS A 240 -26.27 26.52 -36.87
CA LYS A 240 -25.20 27.43 -37.33
C LYS A 240 -24.96 28.55 -36.31
N GLU A 241 -26.01 29.20 -35.83
CA GLU A 241 -25.93 30.21 -34.75
C GLU A 241 -25.28 29.65 -33.48
N VAL A 242 -25.69 28.46 -33.02
CA VAL A 242 -25.11 27.82 -31.83
C VAL A 242 -23.64 27.42 -32.04
N ALA A 243 -23.27 26.97 -33.24
CA ALA A 243 -21.88 26.65 -33.57
C ALA A 243 -21.00 27.91 -33.59
N ILE A 244 -21.45 29.00 -34.21
CA ILE A 244 -20.74 30.30 -34.22
C ILE A 244 -20.58 30.84 -32.79
N ALA A 245 -21.65 30.83 -31.98
CA ALA A 245 -21.60 31.32 -30.60
C ALA A 245 -20.61 30.54 -29.71
N LYS A 246 -20.51 29.21 -29.90
CA LYS A 246 -19.50 28.37 -29.23
C LYS A 246 -18.07 28.68 -29.70
N LEU A 247 -17.87 28.98 -30.98
CA LEU A 247 -16.57 29.35 -31.54
C LEU A 247 -16.10 30.70 -31.01
N ASP A 248 -16.97 31.73 -31.01
CA ASP A 248 -16.67 33.04 -30.42
C ASP A 248 -16.37 32.93 -28.91
N GLN A 249 -17.15 32.15 -28.14
CA GLN A 249 -16.83 31.90 -26.72
C GLN A 249 -15.43 31.27 -26.58
N LYS A 250 -15.10 30.27 -27.41
CA LYS A 250 -13.82 29.57 -27.34
C LYS A 250 -12.66 30.50 -27.70
N ALA A 251 -12.79 31.30 -28.75
CA ALA A 251 -11.79 32.29 -29.14
C ALA A 251 -11.52 33.29 -28.01
N ARG A 252 -12.57 33.80 -27.34
CA ARG A 252 -12.43 34.69 -26.16
C ARG A 252 -11.71 34.01 -24.99
N GLU A 253 -12.01 32.74 -24.72
CA GLU A 253 -11.34 31.97 -23.68
C GLU A 253 -9.88 31.66 -24.00
N ASP A 254 -9.56 31.37 -25.25
CA ASP A 254 -8.19 31.10 -25.70
C ASP A 254 -7.36 32.39 -25.76
N PHE A 255 -7.93 33.50 -26.23
CA PHE A 255 -7.31 34.83 -26.15
C PHE A 255 -6.96 35.21 -24.72
N LEU A 256 -7.90 35.00 -23.77
CA LEU A 256 -7.65 35.23 -22.34
C LEU A 256 -6.49 34.36 -21.81
N LYS A 257 -6.38 33.09 -22.23
CA LYS A 257 -5.23 32.23 -21.88
C LYS A 257 -3.93 32.78 -22.46
N VAL A 258 -3.95 33.28 -23.70
CA VAL A 258 -2.76 33.82 -24.39
C VAL A 258 -2.24 35.08 -23.67
N ILE A 259 -3.10 36.05 -23.32
CA ILE A 259 -2.67 37.25 -22.59
C ILE A 259 -2.16 36.94 -21.18
N LEU A 260 -2.83 36.03 -20.45
CA LEU A 260 -2.39 35.62 -19.10
C LEU A 260 -1.06 34.86 -19.14
N LYS A 261 -0.90 33.90 -20.06
CA LYS A 261 0.33 33.10 -20.22
C LYS A 261 1.56 33.96 -20.53
N ASN A 262 1.39 34.97 -21.38
CA ASN A 262 2.47 35.89 -21.77
C ASN A 262 2.58 37.12 -20.85
N LYS A 263 1.72 37.23 -19.83
CA LYS A 263 1.63 38.35 -18.90
C LYS A 263 1.41 39.72 -19.55
N PHE A 264 0.71 39.76 -20.68
CA PHE A 264 0.36 41.01 -21.35
C PHE A 264 -0.73 41.76 -20.60
N VAL A 265 -0.70 43.09 -20.66
CA VAL A 265 -1.72 43.97 -20.09
C VAL A 265 -2.47 44.67 -21.24
N PRO A 266 -3.59 44.11 -21.70
CA PRO A 266 -4.39 44.74 -22.73
C PRO A 266 -5.07 46.01 -22.23
N ILE A 267 -5.26 46.95 -23.15
CA ILE A 267 -5.99 48.19 -22.91
C ILE A 267 -7.47 47.93 -23.18
N PHE A 268 -8.24 47.77 -22.08
CA PHE A 268 -9.69 47.63 -22.13
C PHE A 268 -10.39 48.99 -22.23
N ASP A 269 -11.42 49.08 -23.06
CA ASP A 269 -12.29 50.27 -23.16
C ASP A 269 -12.94 50.62 -21.81
N ASN A 270 -13.31 49.59 -21.04
CA ASN A 270 -13.85 49.75 -19.69
C ASN A 270 -12.74 49.66 -18.64
N HIS A 271 -12.28 50.80 -18.16
CA HIS A 271 -11.27 50.91 -17.09
C HIS A 271 -11.63 50.19 -15.78
N LYS A 272 -12.90 49.83 -15.53
CA LYS A 272 -13.29 49.06 -14.33
C LYS A 272 -12.88 47.59 -14.39
N ILE A 273 -12.37 47.12 -15.53
CA ILE A 273 -11.93 45.74 -15.75
C ILE A 273 -10.49 45.49 -15.26
N TYR A 274 -9.63 46.51 -15.23
CA TYR A 274 -8.23 46.34 -14.84
C TYR A 274 -8.03 45.67 -13.46
N PRO A 275 -8.75 46.03 -12.37
CA PRO A 275 -8.60 45.33 -11.09
C PRO A 275 -8.99 43.84 -11.17
N LEU A 276 -10.02 43.50 -11.96
CA LEU A 276 -10.45 42.11 -12.14
C LEU A 276 -9.46 41.32 -13.01
N TYR A 277 -8.79 41.98 -13.95
CA TYR A 277 -7.73 41.37 -14.74
C TYR A 277 -6.45 41.16 -13.92
N GLU A 278 -6.08 42.13 -13.07
CA GLU A 278 -4.95 42.03 -12.14
C GLU A 278 -5.12 40.86 -11.17
N LEU A 279 -6.33 40.64 -10.65
CA LEU A 279 -6.65 39.46 -9.83
C LEU A 279 -6.37 38.14 -10.55
N LEU A 280 -6.64 38.04 -11.86
CA LEU A 280 -6.38 36.83 -12.66
C LEU A 280 -4.89 36.67 -13.03
N LEU A 281 -4.20 37.79 -13.26
CA LEU A 281 -2.81 37.81 -13.74
C LEU A 281 -1.79 37.63 -12.62
N ILE A 282 -2.07 38.17 -11.42
CA ILE A 282 -1.11 38.27 -10.32
C ILE A 282 -1.62 37.57 -9.06
N ASN A 283 -2.75 38.01 -8.50
CA ASN A 283 -3.18 37.57 -7.17
C ASN A 283 -3.56 36.09 -7.12
N LEU A 284 -4.42 35.64 -8.02
CA LEU A 284 -4.90 34.25 -8.04
C LEU A 284 -3.77 33.24 -8.32
N PRO A 285 -2.86 33.45 -9.31
CA PRO A 285 -1.70 32.57 -9.47
C PRO A 285 -0.77 32.55 -8.25
N ASN A 286 -0.54 33.69 -7.60
CA ASN A 286 0.30 33.76 -6.40
C ASN A 286 -0.32 33.02 -5.20
N LEU A 287 -1.63 33.18 -4.97
CA LEU A 287 -2.35 32.47 -3.90
C LEU A 287 -2.40 30.96 -4.15
N ILE A 288 -2.61 30.52 -5.39
CA ILE A 288 -2.55 29.09 -5.76
C ILE A 288 -1.14 28.53 -5.53
N PHE A 289 -0.09 29.30 -5.86
CA PHE A 289 1.28 28.89 -5.58
C PHE A 289 1.56 28.77 -4.08
N GLN A 290 1.17 29.78 -3.29
CA GLN A 290 1.30 29.75 -1.83
C GLN A 290 0.50 28.59 -1.20
N LEU A 291 -0.71 28.32 -1.68
CA LEU A 291 -1.50 27.17 -1.26
C LEU A 291 -0.74 25.87 -1.52
N SER A 292 -0.16 25.69 -2.72
CA SER A 292 0.61 24.49 -3.06
C SER A 292 1.89 24.33 -2.22
N GLU A 293 2.55 25.42 -1.82
CA GLU A 293 3.67 25.36 -0.87
C GLU A 293 3.23 24.94 0.53
N VAL A 294 2.09 25.46 1.01
CA VAL A 294 1.53 25.10 2.32
C VAL A 294 1.04 23.66 2.34
N GLU A 295 0.43 23.18 1.26
CA GLU A 295 0.00 21.79 1.08
C GLU A 295 1.20 20.84 1.04
N ALA A 296 2.25 21.14 0.26
CA ALA A 296 3.47 20.32 0.24
C ALA A 296 4.15 20.23 1.62
N ARG A 297 4.19 21.33 2.38
CA ARG A 297 4.69 21.35 3.77
C ARG A 297 3.78 20.57 4.73
N LEU A 298 2.46 20.62 4.52
CA LEU A 298 1.52 19.80 5.28
C LEU A 298 1.71 18.32 4.99
N ASP A 299 1.91 17.92 3.73
CA ASP A 299 2.16 16.53 3.35
C ASP A 299 3.49 16.01 3.92
N GLU A 300 4.56 16.80 3.88
CA GLU A 300 5.84 16.46 4.53
C GLU A 300 5.67 16.26 6.04
N LEU A 301 5.01 17.20 6.73
CA LEU A 301 4.77 17.10 8.17
C LEU A 301 3.79 15.99 8.53
N ASN A 302 2.81 15.68 7.68
CA ASN A 302 1.89 14.57 7.85
C ASN A 302 2.59 13.22 7.61
N ALA A 303 3.52 13.12 6.66
CA ALA A 303 4.38 11.95 6.47
C ALA A 303 5.30 11.74 7.68
N ILE A 304 5.90 12.81 8.23
CA ILE A 304 6.69 12.76 9.47
C ILE A 304 5.81 12.37 10.68
N ASN A 305 4.60 12.89 10.78
CA ASN A 305 3.63 12.52 11.81
C ASN A 305 3.18 11.04 11.64
N HIS A 306 3.02 10.57 10.40
CA HIS A 306 2.71 9.18 10.09
C HIS A 306 3.87 8.25 10.45
N GLN A 307 5.12 8.59 10.13
CA GLN A 307 6.31 7.84 10.55
C GLN A 307 6.47 7.83 12.08
N GLN A 308 6.12 8.93 12.78
CA GLN A 308 6.03 8.93 14.24
C GLN A 308 4.85 8.10 14.78
N ARG A 309 3.83 7.82 13.97
CA ARG A 309 2.61 7.07 14.32
C ARG A 309 2.61 5.64 13.78
N GLU A 310 3.59 5.24 12.97
CA GLU A 310 3.86 3.82 12.69
C GLU A 310 3.96 3.13 14.04
N LEU A 311 3.06 2.16 14.24
CA LEU A 311 2.76 1.69 15.57
C LEU A 311 4.00 1.06 16.18
N LEU A 312 4.20 1.33 17.47
CA LEU A 312 5.03 0.47 18.31
C LEU A 312 4.48 -0.95 18.14
N SER A 313 5.23 -1.79 17.43
CA SER A 313 4.83 -3.12 16.96
C SER A 313 6.06 -4.02 16.91
N SER A 314 5.90 -5.33 16.72
CA SER A 314 7.03 -6.28 16.60
C SER A 314 8.00 -5.96 15.45
N ARG A 315 7.54 -5.15 14.48
CA ARG A 315 8.30 -4.73 13.28
C ARG A 315 9.00 -3.38 13.46
N PHE A 316 8.78 -2.69 14.58
CA PHE A 316 9.42 -1.42 14.90
C PHE A 316 10.94 -1.56 14.98
N LYS A 317 11.67 -0.73 14.23
CA LYS A 317 13.14 -0.67 14.25
C LYS A 317 13.59 0.50 15.10
N TYR A 318 14.30 0.20 16.19
CA TYR A 318 14.76 1.23 17.11
C TYR A 318 15.84 2.15 16.49
N GLN A 319 16.59 1.65 15.51
CA GLN A 319 17.60 2.42 14.77
C GLN A 319 16.95 3.60 14.01
N ASP A 320 15.76 3.41 13.44
CA ASP A 320 15.03 4.46 12.72
C ASP A 320 14.60 5.57 13.70
N LEU A 321 14.21 5.21 14.92
CA LEU A 321 13.88 6.15 15.99
C LEU A 321 15.11 6.90 16.52
N LEU A 322 16.26 6.21 16.64
CA LEU A 322 17.54 6.83 16.99
C LEU A 322 17.98 7.87 15.94
N ALA A 323 17.93 7.49 14.66
CA ALA A 323 18.25 8.35 13.53
C ALA A 323 17.30 9.55 13.45
N PHE A 324 15.99 9.33 13.59
CA PHE A 324 14.97 10.39 13.55
C PHE A 324 15.19 11.46 14.64
N LYS A 325 15.56 11.05 15.85
CA LYS A 325 15.88 11.95 16.96
C LYS A 325 17.33 12.47 16.95
N LYS A 326 18.15 12.02 16.00
CA LYS A 326 19.56 12.39 15.85
C LYS A 326 20.41 12.08 17.09
N PHE A 327 20.16 10.95 17.74
CA PHE A 327 21.04 10.46 18.80
C PHE A 327 22.39 10.05 18.20
N ASN A 328 23.47 10.73 18.58
CA ASN A 328 24.83 10.36 18.21
C ASN A 328 25.44 9.51 19.35
N CYS A 329 25.28 8.18 19.27
CA CYS A 329 25.71 7.26 20.33
C CYS A 329 27.17 7.49 20.76
N HIS A 330 28.07 7.73 19.81
CA HIS A 330 29.48 8.00 20.09
C HIS A 330 29.69 9.29 20.90
N GLU A 331 29.06 10.41 20.50
CA GLU A 331 29.16 11.67 21.26
C GLU A 331 28.46 11.66 22.62
N ILE A 332 27.47 10.77 22.79
CA ILE A 332 26.73 10.58 24.03
C ILE A 332 27.61 9.86 25.06
N ASP A 333 28.27 8.77 24.67
CA ASP A 333 29.10 7.94 25.56
C ASP A 333 30.34 8.68 26.11
N MET A 334 30.82 9.71 25.39
CA MET A 334 31.93 10.58 25.79
C MET A 334 31.69 11.41 27.06
N SER A 335 30.47 11.44 27.63
CA SER A 335 30.18 12.18 28.86
C SER A 335 29.07 11.53 29.70
N PRO A 336 29.26 11.33 31.03
CA PRO A 336 28.21 10.84 31.92
C PRO A 336 26.94 11.71 31.89
N ILE A 337 27.09 13.02 31.64
CA ILE A 337 26.00 13.99 31.59
C ILE A 337 25.18 13.80 30.31
N ARG A 338 25.86 13.67 29.17
CA ARG A 338 25.21 13.42 27.87
C ARG A 338 24.52 12.07 27.88
N PHE A 339 25.21 11.02 28.34
CA PHE A 339 24.67 9.68 28.55
C PHE A 339 23.37 9.70 29.38
N ALA A 340 23.39 10.32 30.56
CA ALA A 340 22.21 10.32 31.43
C ALA A 340 21.04 11.15 30.87
N ASN A 341 21.30 12.29 30.21
CA ASN A 341 20.24 13.05 29.55
C ASN A 341 19.65 12.25 28.37
N ALA A 342 20.49 11.74 27.47
CA ALA A 342 20.05 10.96 26.32
C ALA A 342 19.28 9.70 26.72
N THR A 343 19.71 9.01 27.78
CA THR A 343 19.01 7.83 28.33
C THR A 343 17.63 8.20 28.90
N ILE A 344 17.50 9.34 29.58
CA ILE A 344 16.20 9.84 30.05
C ILE A 344 15.28 10.16 28.86
N ASP A 345 15.78 10.92 27.87
CA ASP A 345 15.03 11.32 26.68
C ASP A 345 14.59 10.10 25.86
N TRP A 346 15.45 9.08 25.74
CA TRP A 346 15.16 7.81 25.09
C TRP A 346 14.07 7.01 25.83
N CYS A 347 14.20 6.84 27.14
CA CYS A 347 13.19 6.15 27.95
C CYS A 347 11.83 6.88 27.92
N GLU A 348 11.81 8.22 27.93
CA GLU A 348 10.59 9.02 27.81
C GLU A 348 9.92 8.86 26.44
N LEU A 349 10.71 8.80 25.38
CA LEU A 349 10.22 8.56 24.04
C LEU A 349 9.57 7.18 23.90
N LEU A 350 10.24 6.13 24.42
CA LEU A 350 9.69 4.78 24.44
C LEU A 350 8.43 4.68 25.33
N GLN A 351 8.44 5.28 26.52
CA GLN A 351 7.26 5.33 27.40
C GLN A 351 6.07 6.04 26.74
N THR A 352 6.32 7.12 26.00
CA THR A 352 5.27 7.84 25.23
C THR A 352 4.66 6.94 24.15
N LYS A 353 5.50 6.33 23.30
CA LYS A 353 5.04 5.41 22.24
C LYS A 353 4.29 4.20 22.80
N LEU A 354 4.73 3.68 23.94
CA LEU A 354 4.07 2.58 24.63
C LEU A 354 2.70 2.97 25.19
N THR A 355 2.57 4.18 25.73
CA THR A 355 1.29 4.71 26.25
C THR A 355 0.29 4.89 25.09
N GLU A 356 0.73 5.44 23.96
CA GLU A 356 -0.07 5.55 22.72
C GLU A 356 -0.56 4.17 22.23
N TYR A 357 0.29 3.13 22.31
CA TYR A 357 -0.06 1.76 21.97
C TYR A 357 -1.10 1.17 22.94
N GLN A 358 -0.87 1.28 24.25
CA GLN A 358 -1.79 0.75 25.27
C GLN A 358 -3.17 1.40 25.24
N ILE A 359 -3.27 2.70 24.92
CA ILE A 359 -4.56 3.38 24.73
C ILE A 359 -5.28 2.82 23.50
N ARG A 360 -4.57 2.63 22.39
CA ARG A 360 -5.15 2.14 21.12
C ARG A 360 -5.60 0.68 21.21
N GLN A 361 -4.76 -0.17 21.79
CA GLN A 361 -5.00 -1.61 21.96
C GLN A 361 -5.57 -1.96 23.35
N HIS A 362 -6.29 -1.04 23.99
CA HIS A 362 -6.77 -1.20 25.37
C HIS A 362 -7.54 -2.50 25.62
N LYS A 363 -8.40 -2.92 24.67
CA LYS A 363 -9.15 -4.18 24.77
C LYS A 363 -8.21 -5.40 24.78
N LEU A 364 -7.32 -5.48 23.79
CA LEU A 364 -6.35 -6.57 23.62
C LEU A 364 -5.42 -6.67 24.83
N ILE A 365 -4.91 -5.54 25.33
CA ILE A 365 -4.08 -5.47 26.54
C ILE A 365 -4.86 -5.92 27.78
N THR A 366 -6.12 -5.54 27.93
CA THR A 366 -6.96 -5.97 29.06
C THR A 366 -7.18 -7.49 29.06
N GLU A 367 -7.42 -8.06 27.89
CA GLU A 367 -7.59 -9.51 27.71
C GLU A 367 -6.27 -10.27 27.94
N GLY A 368 -5.16 -9.77 27.38
CA GLY A 368 -3.82 -10.33 27.58
C GLY A 368 -3.37 -10.28 29.03
N ASN A 369 -3.63 -9.18 29.75
CA ASN A 369 -3.36 -9.06 31.18
C ASN A 369 -4.19 -10.06 32.01
N ALA A 370 -5.45 -10.32 31.64
CA ALA A 370 -6.26 -11.33 32.30
C ALA A 370 -5.72 -12.76 32.09
N ILE A 371 -5.18 -13.06 30.90
CA ILE A 371 -4.47 -14.32 30.63
C ILE A 371 -3.19 -14.40 31.48
N THR A 372 -2.33 -13.39 31.43
CA THR A 372 -1.09 -13.34 32.21
C THR A 372 -1.34 -13.50 33.71
N TYR A 373 -2.35 -12.83 34.27
CA TYR A 373 -2.74 -12.96 35.67
C TYR A 373 -3.22 -14.37 36.06
N ASN A 374 -3.89 -15.07 35.15
CA ASN A 374 -4.32 -16.45 35.40
C ASN A 374 -3.14 -17.43 35.34
N LEU A 375 -2.19 -17.22 34.42
CA LEU A 375 -0.99 -18.05 34.28
C LEU A 375 0.05 -17.80 35.40
N SER A 376 0.16 -16.56 35.91
CA SER A 376 1.14 -16.16 36.94
C SER A 376 0.88 -16.73 38.34
N ARG A 377 -0.20 -17.51 38.53
CA ARG A 377 -0.52 -18.14 39.82
C ARG A 377 0.53 -19.19 40.13
N LYS A 378 1.27 -19.07 41.24
CA LYS A 378 2.27 -20.09 41.62
C LYS A 378 1.65 -21.49 41.66
N TYR A 379 2.33 -22.47 41.04
CA TYR A 379 1.94 -23.88 41.10
C TYR A 379 1.77 -24.34 42.55
N LYS A 380 0.75 -25.16 42.79
CA LYS A 380 0.48 -25.77 44.09
C LYS A 380 0.71 -27.27 43.99
N HIS A 381 1.72 -27.74 44.72
CA HIS A 381 2.04 -29.16 44.84
C HIS A 381 0.81 -29.94 45.32
N ASP A 382 0.50 -31.04 44.62
CA ASP A 382 -0.56 -31.97 45.00
C ASP A 382 0.04 -33.11 45.83
N GLY A 383 -0.63 -33.52 46.90
CA GLY A 383 -0.16 -34.59 47.78
C GLY A 383 -0.31 -36.00 47.16
N ASN A 384 -1.17 -36.15 46.15
CA ASN A 384 -1.43 -37.43 45.49
C ASN A 384 -0.53 -37.67 44.27
N LEU A 385 0.20 -36.65 43.83
CA LEU A 385 1.13 -36.70 42.69
C LEU A 385 2.56 -36.93 43.18
N THR A 386 3.33 -37.68 42.41
CA THR A 386 4.77 -37.87 42.61
C THR A 386 5.55 -36.57 42.40
N LYS A 387 6.83 -36.56 42.78
CA LYS A 387 7.74 -35.43 42.54
C LYS A 387 7.86 -35.09 41.05
N ASN A 388 8.00 -36.10 40.19
CA ASN A 388 8.17 -35.91 38.75
C ASN A 388 6.89 -35.37 38.08
N GLU A 389 5.71 -35.84 38.52
CA GLU A 389 4.41 -35.32 38.05
C GLU A 389 4.21 -33.86 38.44
N ASN A 390 4.47 -33.51 39.69
CA ASN A 390 4.41 -32.11 40.13
C ASN A 390 5.41 -31.22 39.36
N GLU A 391 6.63 -31.71 39.12
CA GLU A 391 7.61 -30.98 38.31
C GLU A 391 7.19 -30.79 36.85
N LEU A 392 6.52 -31.77 36.22
CA LEU A 392 6.01 -31.63 34.85
C LEU A 392 4.94 -30.54 34.79
N LEU A 393 3.97 -30.56 35.71
CA LEU A 393 2.91 -29.55 35.74
C LEU A 393 3.45 -28.15 36.05
N GLU A 394 4.43 -28.03 36.97
CA GLU A 394 5.09 -26.75 37.27
C GLU A 394 5.91 -26.22 36.08
N LYS A 395 6.66 -27.09 35.38
CA LYS A 395 7.41 -26.73 34.16
C LYS A 395 6.47 -26.29 33.04
N ARG A 396 5.38 -27.03 32.79
CA ARG A 396 4.34 -26.69 31.81
C ARG A 396 3.74 -25.32 32.10
N GLN A 397 3.31 -25.08 33.35
CA GLN A 397 2.74 -23.80 33.74
C GLN A 397 3.75 -22.65 33.60
N THR A 398 5.01 -22.87 33.96
CA THR A 398 6.09 -21.88 33.82
C THR A 398 6.33 -21.53 32.35
N PHE A 399 6.42 -22.53 31.47
CA PHE A 399 6.56 -22.33 30.02
C PHE A 399 5.38 -21.52 29.44
N MET A 400 4.14 -21.89 29.80
CA MET A 400 2.93 -21.17 29.39
C MET A 400 2.99 -19.69 29.81
N PHE A 401 3.38 -19.43 31.06
CA PHE A 401 3.53 -18.06 31.57
C PHE A 401 4.63 -17.29 30.83
N GLU A 402 5.84 -17.82 30.69
CA GLU A 402 6.96 -17.13 30.04
C GLU A 402 6.68 -16.75 28.58
N ARG A 403 6.00 -17.64 27.84
CA ARG A 403 5.69 -17.43 26.42
C ARG A 403 4.45 -16.60 26.18
N LEU A 404 3.45 -16.65 27.07
CA LEU A 404 2.19 -15.91 26.93
C LEU A 404 2.07 -14.69 27.85
N ASN A 405 3.17 -14.28 28.51
CA ASN A 405 3.21 -13.05 29.31
C ASN A 405 3.09 -11.81 28.40
N MET A 406 1.88 -11.28 28.34
CA MET A 406 1.51 -10.07 27.61
C MET A 406 1.56 -8.80 28.49
N ASP A 407 2.06 -8.88 29.71
CA ASP A 407 2.10 -7.73 30.62
C ASP A 407 3.17 -6.70 30.21
N MET A 408 2.71 -5.49 29.87
CA MET A 408 3.57 -4.36 29.54
C MET A 408 4.13 -3.64 30.78
N ASN A 409 3.64 -3.95 31.99
CA ASN A 409 4.12 -3.34 33.23
C ASN A 409 5.61 -3.64 33.48
N THR A 410 6.11 -4.82 33.13
CA THR A 410 7.54 -5.16 33.30
C THR A 410 8.44 -4.28 32.40
N PRO A 411 8.20 -4.15 31.08
CA PRO A 411 8.87 -3.14 30.27
C PRO A 411 8.75 -1.70 30.81
N ILE A 412 7.57 -1.27 31.26
CA ILE A 412 7.35 0.08 31.83
C ILE A 412 8.22 0.30 33.07
N ALA A 413 8.23 -0.67 33.99
CA ALA A 413 8.99 -0.62 35.24
C ALA A 413 10.51 -0.61 34.96
N ASN A 414 10.97 -1.37 33.97
CA ASN A 414 12.38 -1.39 33.57
C ASN A 414 12.82 -0.04 32.97
N LEU A 415 12.01 0.56 32.09
CA LEU A 415 12.26 1.93 31.58
C LEU A 415 12.27 2.98 32.71
N ALA A 416 11.33 2.87 33.66
CA ALA A 416 11.29 3.75 34.83
C ALA A 416 12.53 3.57 35.73
N SER A 417 12.99 2.34 35.95
CA SER A 417 14.22 2.02 36.69
C SER A 417 15.46 2.63 36.03
N MET A 418 15.59 2.51 34.70
CA MET A 418 16.68 3.14 33.93
C MET A 418 16.69 4.67 34.11
N LYS A 419 15.51 5.32 34.05
CA LYS A 419 15.38 6.77 34.33
C LYS A 419 15.81 7.13 35.75
N LEU A 420 15.36 6.36 36.76
CA LEU A 420 15.71 6.59 38.17
C LEU A 420 17.22 6.49 38.42
N GLN A 421 17.90 5.52 37.78
CA GLN A 421 19.36 5.40 37.83
C GLN A 421 20.05 6.64 37.21
N CYS A 422 19.52 7.16 36.09
CA CYS A 422 20.05 8.38 35.48
C CYS A 422 19.79 9.64 36.33
N TYR A 423 18.64 9.75 37.01
CA TYR A 423 18.40 10.83 37.97
C TYR A 423 19.33 10.72 39.20
N ALA A 424 19.60 9.52 39.69
CA ALA A 424 20.57 9.30 40.77
C ALA A 424 21.99 9.72 40.36
N LEU A 425 22.41 9.43 39.12
CA LEU A 425 23.67 9.91 38.55
C LEU A 425 23.72 11.44 38.48
N LYS A 426 22.64 12.08 38.00
CA LYS A 426 22.54 13.56 37.96
C LYS A 426 22.55 14.19 39.36
N LYS A 427 21.92 13.55 40.36
CA LYS A 427 21.98 13.98 41.76
C LYS A 427 23.41 13.87 42.32
N LYS A 428 24.08 12.72 42.13
CA LYS A 428 25.46 12.52 42.55
C LYS A 428 26.39 13.60 41.98
N LEU A 429 26.23 13.96 40.70
CA LEU A 429 26.96 15.06 40.09
C LEU A 429 26.63 16.44 40.71
N PHE A 430 25.36 16.69 41.07
CA PHE A 430 24.98 17.92 41.77
C PHE A 430 25.69 18.03 43.13
N ASP A 431 25.64 16.96 43.93
CA ASP A 431 26.26 16.88 45.26
C ASP A 431 27.79 17.10 45.21
N LEU A 432 28.45 16.65 44.13
CA LEU A 432 29.90 16.87 43.90
C LEU A 432 30.29 18.35 43.70
N ASN A 433 29.39 19.23 43.26
CA ASN A 433 29.70 20.66 43.11
C ASN A 433 29.86 21.37 44.46
N THR A 434 29.40 20.75 45.55
CA THR A 434 29.49 21.27 46.93
C THR A 434 30.53 20.54 47.79
N ASP A 435 31.35 19.69 47.18
CA ASP A 435 32.33 18.85 47.88
C ASP A 435 33.73 19.50 47.92
N ASP A 436 34.39 19.52 49.08
CA ASP A 436 35.73 20.08 49.27
C ASP A 436 36.81 19.47 48.35
N ASN A 437 36.59 18.23 47.85
CA ASN A 437 37.45 17.54 46.88
C ASN A 437 36.75 17.31 45.53
N GLY A 438 35.80 18.19 45.16
CA GLY A 438 34.91 18.03 44.00
C GLY A 438 35.62 17.70 42.69
N LEU A 439 36.74 18.36 42.36
CA LEU A 439 37.47 18.10 41.11
C LEU A 439 38.06 16.67 41.02
N VAL A 440 38.62 16.15 42.12
CA VAL A 440 39.18 14.79 42.15
C VAL A 440 38.06 13.75 42.02
N LYS A 441 36.97 13.95 42.77
CA LYS A 441 35.80 13.08 42.73
C LYS A 441 35.05 13.15 41.40
N LEU A 442 35.07 14.29 40.71
CA LEU A 442 34.50 14.45 39.37
C LEU A 442 35.31 13.68 38.30
N GLY A 443 36.64 13.62 38.44
CA GLY A 443 37.49 12.74 37.61
C GLY A 443 37.23 11.25 37.85
N GLN A 444 37.03 10.85 39.11
CA GLN A 444 36.62 9.48 39.46
C GLN A 444 35.25 9.14 38.87
N PHE A 445 34.26 10.02 39.06
CA PHE A 445 32.90 9.90 38.51
C PHE A 445 32.87 9.81 36.97
N ALA A 446 33.70 10.59 36.27
CA ALA A 446 33.84 10.48 34.82
C ALA A 446 34.30 9.09 34.37
N SER A 447 35.13 8.44 35.20
CA SER A 447 35.73 7.12 34.96
C SER A 447 34.87 5.93 35.42
N GLU A 448 33.69 6.16 36.00
CA GLU A 448 32.82 5.07 36.48
C GLU A 448 32.28 4.22 35.31
N PRO A 449 32.36 2.88 35.40
CA PRO A 449 31.94 1.98 34.32
C PRO A 449 30.43 2.08 34.10
N ARG A 450 30.03 2.09 32.82
CA ARG A 450 28.65 2.19 32.35
C ARG A 450 28.51 1.47 31.00
N PRO A 451 27.33 0.93 30.66
CA PRO A 451 27.06 0.44 29.31
C PRO A 451 27.13 1.60 28.30
N SER A 452 27.33 1.28 27.02
CA SER A 452 27.13 2.25 25.94
C SER A 452 25.65 2.63 25.81
N PHE A 453 25.37 3.84 25.37
CA PHE A 453 24.02 4.29 25.08
C PHE A 453 23.34 3.41 24.01
N ASP A 454 24.12 2.93 23.04
CA ASP A 454 23.64 2.01 21.99
C ASP A 454 23.11 0.69 22.57
N LEU A 455 23.84 0.08 23.52
CA LEU A 455 23.40 -1.14 24.21
C LEU A 455 22.16 -0.88 25.10
N VAL A 456 22.07 0.30 25.72
CA VAL A 456 20.86 0.70 26.47
C VAL A 456 19.66 0.82 25.52
N ALA A 457 19.85 1.43 24.35
CA ALA A 457 18.81 1.59 23.34
C ALA A 457 18.35 0.24 22.76
N GLU A 458 19.30 -0.61 22.35
CA GLU A 458 19.03 -1.95 21.83
C GLU A 458 18.29 -2.83 22.84
N ASN A 459 18.80 -2.93 24.07
CA ASN A 459 18.21 -3.78 25.12
C ASN A 459 16.79 -3.31 25.50
N SER A 460 16.59 -2.01 25.69
CA SER A 460 15.27 -1.46 26.03
C SER A 460 14.26 -1.59 24.89
N ALA A 461 14.69 -1.45 23.64
CA ALA A 461 13.84 -1.69 22.48
C ALA A 461 13.53 -3.19 22.28
N THR A 462 14.52 -4.07 22.43
CA THR A 462 14.34 -5.53 22.28
C THR A 462 13.33 -6.06 23.30
N MET A 463 13.46 -5.66 24.56
CA MET A 463 12.50 -5.97 25.63
C MET A 463 11.06 -5.56 25.28
N LEU A 464 10.86 -4.38 24.69
CA LEU A 464 9.53 -3.95 24.21
C LEU A 464 9.05 -4.79 23.03
N THR A 465 9.92 -4.99 22.05
CA THR A 465 9.65 -5.73 20.82
C THR A 465 9.22 -7.17 21.12
N ASP A 466 9.84 -7.82 22.10
CA ASP A 466 9.50 -9.18 22.51
C ASP A 466 8.15 -9.28 23.23
N SER A 467 7.77 -8.28 24.05
CA SER A 467 6.39 -8.21 24.57
C SER A 467 5.36 -7.92 23.48
N LEU A 468 5.69 -7.08 22.50
CA LEU A 468 4.81 -6.81 21.35
C LEU A 468 4.61 -8.06 20.48
N LYS A 469 5.66 -8.81 20.18
CA LYS A 469 5.57 -10.12 19.50
C LYS A 469 4.58 -11.06 20.19
N ARG A 470 4.59 -11.15 21.53
CA ARG A 470 3.65 -11.98 22.29
C ARG A 470 2.20 -11.50 22.17
N ILE A 471 1.98 -10.18 22.21
CA ILE A 471 0.64 -9.57 22.09
C ILE A 471 0.08 -9.74 20.67
N GLU A 472 0.88 -9.45 19.66
CA GLU A 472 0.51 -9.60 18.23
C GLU A 472 0.27 -11.06 17.87
N PHE A 473 1.12 -11.99 18.35
CA PHE A 473 0.88 -13.43 18.18
C PHE A 473 -0.46 -13.86 18.80
N TYR A 474 -0.82 -13.35 19.98
CA TYR A 474 -2.12 -13.62 20.58
C TYR A 474 -3.29 -12.96 19.83
N GLU A 475 -3.10 -11.76 19.25
CA GLU A 475 -4.09 -11.10 18.40
C GLU A 475 -4.41 -11.96 17.17
N ASP A 476 -3.38 -12.45 16.48
CA ASP A 476 -3.49 -13.30 15.28
C ASP A 476 -3.99 -14.73 15.60
N ASN A 477 -3.64 -15.29 16.76
CA ASN A 477 -3.86 -16.71 17.10
C ASN A 477 -4.79 -16.92 18.30
N ARG A 478 -5.70 -15.98 18.54
CA ARG A 478 -6.54 -15.92 19.74
C ARG A 478 -7.31 -17.21 20.07
N SER A 479 -7.87 -17.89 19.07
CA SER A 479 -8.62 -19.14 19.27
C SER A 479 -7.71 -20.29 19.70
N LEU A 480 -6.55 -20.44 19.03
CA LEU A 480 -5.53 -21.43 19.34
C LEU A 480 -5.02 -21.26 20.78
N VAL A 481 -4.56 -20.05 21.14
CA VAL A 481 -3.96 -19.79 22.47
C VAL A 481 -4.96 -20.07 23.60
N ASN A 482 -6.22 -19.63 23.46
CA ASN A 482 -7.25 -19.91 24.47
C ASN A 482 -7.59 -21.42 24.55
N SER A 483 -7.57 -22.14 23.44
CA SER A 483 -7.77 -23.60 23.43
C SER A 483 -6.62 -24.31 24.15
N LEU A 484 -5.36 -23.96 23.88
CA LEU A 484 -4.18 -24.54 24.56
C LEU A 484 -4.19 -24.29 26.07
N ILE A 485 -4.58 -23.08 26.52
CA ILE A 485 -4.74 -22.75 27.95
C ILE A 485 -5.85 -23.61 28.60
N ASN A 486 -6.93 -23.90 27.88
CA ASN A 486 -8.00 -24.76 28.38
C ASN A 486 -7.55 -26.23 28.44
N SER A 487 -6.93 -26.76 27.38
CA SER A 487 -6.39 -28.11 27.33
C SER A 487 -5.38 -28.36 28.45
N GLU A 488 -4.43 -27.43 28.68
CA GLU A 488 -3.50 -27.49 29.81
C GLU A 488 -4.25 -27.63 31.14
N ARG A 489 -5.21 -26.74 31.41
CA ARG A 489 -5.94 -26.72 32.66
C ARG A 489 -6.77 -27.98 32.89
N GLU A 490 -7.40 -28.49 31.83
CA GLU A 490 -8.22 -29.69 31.90
C GLU A 490 -7.35 -30.92 32.16
N TRP A 491 -6.26 -31.10 31.42
CA TRP A 491 -5.31 -32.20 31.62
C TRP A 491 -4.62 -32.16 33.00
N SER A 492 -4.14 -30.98 33.43
CA SER A 492 -3.53 -30.77 34.75
C SER A 492 -4.51 -31.02 35.91
N LYS A 493 -5.82 -30.87 35.69
CA LYS A 493 -6.88 -31.24 36.65
C LYS A 493 -7.18 -32.75 36.59
N ASP A 494 -7.29 -33.28 35.39
CA ASP A 494 -7.63 -34.67 35.08
C ASP A 494 -6.61 -35.65 35.66
N LEU A 495 -5.30 -35.39 35.51
CA LEU A 495 -4.24 -36.20 36.13
C LEU A 495 -4.40 -36.29 37.66
N LYS A 496 -4.77 -35.18 38.31
CA LYS A 496 -5.03 -35.12 39.76
C LYS A 496 -6.28 -35.92 40.15
N VAL A 497 -7.31 -35.93 39.30
CA VAL A 497 -8.53 -36.73 39.48
C VAL A 497 -8.25 -38.23 39.32
N VAL A 498 -7.44 -38.65 38.35
CA VAL A 498 -7.00 -40.06 38.21
C VAL A 498 -6.29 -40.53 39.48
N LYS A 499 -5.35 -39.73 39.99
CA LYS A 499 -4.51 -40.07 41.15
C LYS A 499 -5.20 -39.97 42.51
N SER A 500 -6.45 -39.47 42.56
CA SER A 500 -7.25 -39.34 43.79
C SER A 500 -8.61 -40.03 43.67
N VAL A 501 -9.61 -39.35 43.10
CA VAL A 501 -10.99 -39.84 43.01
C VAL A 501 -11.09 -41.14 42.22
N SER A 502 -10.46 -41.22 41.06
CA SER A 502 -10.61 -42.39 40.18
C SER A 502 -9.88 -43.63 40.74
N LYS A 503 -8.79 -43.42 41.48
CA LYS A 503 -8.14 -44.47 42.28
C LYS A 503 -9.09 -45.05 43.33
N GLU A 504 -9.76 -44.18 44.10
CA GLU A 504 -10.68 -44.64 45.15
C GLU A 504 -11.93 -45.30 44.56
N ASN A 505 -12.46 -44.81 43.44
CA ASN A 505 -13.54 -45.46 42.72
C ASN A 505 -13.15 -46.88 42.25
N LEU A 506 -11.98 -47.03 41.59
CA LEU A 506 -11.48 -48.33 41.15
C LEU A 506 -11.33 -49.30 42.32
N LYS A 507 -10.80 -48.83 43.46
CA LYS A 507 -10.70 -49.60 44.70
C LYS A 507 -12.08 -50.07 45.18
N LEU A 508 -13.04 -49.15 45.33
CA LEU A 508 -14.38 -49.48 45.82
C LEU A 508 -15.08 -50.49 44.90
N GLU A 509 -15.04 -50.28 43.58
CA GLU A 509 -15.63 -51.20 42.61
C GLU A 509 -14.94 -52.57 42.56
N CYS A 510 -13.68 -52.67 43.00
CA CYS A 510 -12.98 -53.95 43.15
C CYS A 510 -13.32 -54.64 44.48
N GLU A 511 -13.38 -53.88 45.58
CA GLU A 511 -13.76 -54.37 46.91
C GLU A 511 -15.23 -54.85 46.96
N GLU A 512 -16.14 -54.24 46.19
CA GLU A 512 -17.54 -54.70 46.04
C GLU A 512 -17.70 -56.05 45.31
N ASP A 513 -16.70 -56.46 44.52
CA ASP A 513 -16.68 -57.72 43.75
C ASP A 513 -15.68 -58.74 44.32
N ASP A 514 -15.27 -58.60 45.58
CA ASP A 514 -14.30 -59.46 46.29
C ASP A 514 -12.90 -59.57 45.60
N ILE A 515 -12.49 -58.56 44.83
CA ILE A 515 -11.17 -58.53 44.16
C ILE A 515 -10.09 -58.05 45.13
N GLU A 516 -9.09 -58.90 45.38
CA GLU A 516 -8.03 -58.65 46.36
C GLU A 516 -7.22 -57.36 46.10
N GLU A 517 -6.77 -56.71 47.18
CA GLU A 517 -6.00 -55.45 47.15
C GLU A 517 -4.77 -55.52 46.23
N ILE A 518 -4.09 -56.67 46.22
CA ILE A 518 -2.89 -56.89 45.40
C ILE A 518 -3.17 -56.80 43.89
N HIS A 519 -4.39 -57.16 43.45
CA HIS A 519 -4.77 -57.12 42.05
C HIS A 519 -5.14 -55.71 41.60
N TRP A 520 -6.07 -55.04 42.29
CA TRP A 520 -6.49 -53.69 41.87
C TRP A 520 -5.37 -52.67 42.04
N GLN A 521 -4.45 -52.83 43.02
CA GLN A 521 -3.26 -51.98 43.12
C GLN A 521 -2.29 -52.16 41.95
N ALA A 522 -2.08 -53.41 41.49
CA ALA A 522 -1.27 -53.67 40.31
C ALA A 522 -1.90 -53.06 39.05
N TRP A 523 -3.24 -53.14 38.90
CA TRP A 523 -3.95 -52.50 37.79
C TRP A 523 -3.85 -50.97 37.85
N PHE A 524 -3.99 -50.39 39.05
CA PHE A 524 -3.83 -48.94 39.23
C PHE A 524 -2.40 -48.47 38.92
N SER A 525 -1.37 -49.26 39.26
CA SER A 525 0.02 -48.93 38.92
C SER A 525 0.23 -48.95 37.40
N ASP A 526 -0.20 -50.02 36.73
CA ASP A 526 -0.12 -50.18 35.27
C ASP A 526 -0.88 -49.05 34.54
N TRP A 527 -2.09 -48.71 35.01
CA TRP A 527 -2.86 -47.57 34.53
C TRP A 527 -2.13 -46.24 34.74
N SER A 528 -1.62 -46.00 35.95
CA SER A 528 -0.84 -44.83 36.34
C SER A 528 0.35 -44.61 35.42
N ASP A 529 1.09 -45.66 35.11
CA ASP A 529 2.35 -45.59 34.35
C ASP A 529 2.06 -45.33 32.87
N LYS A 530 1.07 -46.02 32.28
CA LYS A 530 0.59 -45.74 30.91
C LYS A 530 0.03 -44.30 30.81
N ARG A 531 -0.70 -43.81 31.82
CA ARG A 531 -1.22 -42.43 31.83
C ARG A 531 -0.16 -41.37 32.02
N TRP A 532 0.89 -41.65 32.78
CA TRP A 532 2.04 -40.76 32.93
C TRP A 532 2.80 -40.57 31.62
N LEU A 533 2.90 -41.61 30.79
CA LEU A 533 3.51 -41.51 29.45
C LEU A 533 2.63 -40.69 28.48
N ILE A 534 1.31 -40.91 28.50
CA ILE A 534 0.35 -40.09 27.72
C ILE A 534 0.40 -38.61 28.14
N GLU A 535 0.54 -38.33 29.44
CA GLU A 535 0.65 -36.96 29.98
C GLU A 535 1.91 -36.22 29.50
N GLN A 536 3.03 -36.93 29.35
CA GLN A 536 4.28 -36.36 28.81
C GLN A 536 4.11 -35.92 27.34
N CYS A 537 3.32 -36.64 26.55
CA CYS A 537 3.10 -36.34 25.13
C CYS A 537 2.33 -35.03 24.88
N LEU A 538 1.64 -34.48 25.88
CA LEU A 538 0.97 -33.17 25.75
C LEU A 538 1.97 -32.01 25.69
N GLN A 539 3.09 -32.08 26.41
CA GLN A 539 4.03 -30.96 26.54
C GLN A 539 4.61 -30.51 25.17
N PRO A 540 5.13 -31.39 24.30
CA PRO A 540 5.64 -30.99 22.99
C PRO A 540 4.58 -30.40 22.06
N LEU A 541 3.31 -30.81 22.18
CA LEU A 541 2.20 -30.23 21.40
C LEU A 541 1.92 -28.79 21.83
N ILE A 542 1.85 -28.52 23.14
CA ILE A 542 1.69 -27.17 23.70
C ILE A 542 2.83 -26.26 23.25
N GLU A 543 4.08 -26.75 23.33
CA GLU A 543 5.27 -26.02 22.89
C GLU A 543 5.16 -25.62 21.41
N LYS A 544 4.86 -26.58 20.53
CA LYS A 544 4.70 -26.33 19.09
C LYS A 544 3.56 -25.34 18.78
N GLY A 545 2.43 -25.46 19.47
CA GLY A 545 1.30 -24.54 19.28
C GLY A 545 1.61 -23.10 19.68
N ILE A 546 2.40 -22.89 20.72
CA ILE A 546 2.81 -21.55 21.18
C ILE A 546 3.98 -20.99 20.35
N GLU A 547 4.82 -21.85 19.77
CA GLU A 547 5.81 -21.44 18.77
C GLU A 547 5.19 -20.97 17.43
N GLY A 548 3.87 -21.11 17.25
CA GLY A 548 3.19 -20.81 15.99
C GLY A 548 3.43 -21.87 14.91
N ALA A 549 3.97 -23.03 15.27
CA ALA A 549 3.95 -24.19 14.39
C ALA A 549 2.52 -24.71 14.24
N PHE A 550 2.25 -25.36 13.12
CA PHE A 550 0.99 -26.08 12.88
C PHE A 550 -0.31 -25.24 12.82
N VAL A 551 -0.21 -23.91 12.62
CA VAL A 551 -1.36 -22.99 12.58
C VAL A 551 -2.17 -23.09 11.27
N TYR A 552 -1.51 -23.24 10.10
CA TYR A 552 -2.15 -23.12 8.79
C TYR A 552 -1.86 -24.31 7.84
N HIS A 553 -2.35 -25.51 8.18
CA HIS A 553 -2.12 -26.71 7.34
C HIS A 553 -3.20 -27.00 6.30
N ASN A 554 -4.38 -26.40 6.39
CA ASN A 554 -5.41 -26.63 5.37
C ASN A 554 -6.38 -25.44 5.29
N LEU A 555 -6.67 -24.97 4.08
CA LEU A 555 -7.65 -23.91 3.81
C LEU A 555 -9.10 -24.35 4.15
N ASN A 556 -9.33 -25.66 4.26
CA ASN A 556 -10.66 -26.26 4.45
C ASN A 556 -10.98 -26.62 5.92
N THR A 557 -10.00 -26.57 6.83
CA THR A 557 -10.20 -26.88 8.26
C THR A 557 -9.91 -25.65 9.12
N THR A 558 -10.93 -25.15 9.81
CA THR A 558 -10.83 -24.01 10.74
C THR A 558 -10.11 -24.32 12.05
N THR A 559 -9.91 -25.60 12.38
CA THR A 559 -9.26 -26.04 13.62
C THR A 559 -7.75 -26.18 13.40
N PRO A 560 -6.89 -25.48 14.16
CA PRO A 560 -5.44 -25.64 14.08
C PRO A 560 -5.00 -27.08 14.35
N LEU A 561 -3.96 -27.55 13.64
CA LEU A 561 -3.54 -28.95 13.67
C LEU A 561 -3.08 -29.40 15.07
N VAL A 562 -2.46 -28.52 15.88
CA VAL A 562 -2.13 -28.85 17.29
C VAL A 562 -3.36 -29.23 18.10
N ILE A 563 -4.49 -28.55 17.89
CA ILE A 563 -5.73 -28.87 18.60
C ILE A 563 -6.28 -30.22 18.15
N GLN A 564 -6.23 -30.53 16.86
CA GLN A 564 -6.62 -31.85 16.34
C GLN A 564 -5.76 -32.99 16.94
N LEU A 565 -4.46 -32.76 17.13
CA LEU A 565 -3.55 -33.71 17.78
C LEU A 565 -3.82 -33.86 19.29
N ILE A 566 -4.14 -32.78 19.98
CA ILE A 566 -4.57 -32.82 21.41
C ILE A 566 -5.92 -33.54 21.54
N ASP A 567 -6.86 -33.33 20.63
CA ASP A 567 -8.16 -34.02 20.62
C ASP A 567 -7.99 -35.51 20.34
N LEU A 568 -7.11 -35.90 19.41
CA LEU A 568 -6.75 -37.29 19.14
C LEU A 568 -6.08 -37.96 20.35
N LEU A 569 -5.11 -37.28 20.97
CA LEU A 569 -4.46 -37.77 22.18
C LEU A 569 -5.46 -37.89 23.35
N THR A 570 -6.40 -36.96 23.47
CA THR A 570 -7.49 -36.99 24.48
C THR A 570 -8.42 -38.19 24.25
N GLN A 571 -8.75 -38.52 22.99
CA GLN A 571 -9.52 -39.73 22.68
C GLN A 571 -8.78 -41.01 23.07
N TYR A 572 -7.48 -41.11 22.77
CA TYR A 572 -6.67 -42.27 23.17
C TYR A 572 -6.57 -42.39 24.70
N LYS A 573 -6.28 -41.27 25.39
CA LYS A 573 -6.26 -41.15 26.85
C LYS A 573 -7.57 -41.66 27.48
N ASN A 574 -8.72 -41.22 26.98
CA ASN A 574 -10.02 -41.62 27.49
C ASN A 574 -10.34 -43.11 27.23
N LYS A 575 -9.87 -43.70 26.11
CA LYS A 575 -9.99 -45.15 25.88
C LYS A 575 -9.19 -45.95 26.91
N VAL A 576 -7.96 -45.53 27.20
CA VAL A 576 -7.13 -46.16 28.25
C VAL A 576 -7.79 -46.03 29.63
N ASP A 577 -8.32 -44.86 29.98
CA ASP A 577 -9.05 -44.66 31.25
C ASP A 577 -10.29 -45.57 31.37
N ASN A 578 -11.11 -45.63 30.31
CA ASN A 578 -12.29 -46.50 30.28
C ASN A 578 -11.94 -47.99 30.36
N PHE A 579 -10.84 -48.42 29.73
CA PHE A 579 -10.39 -49.82 29.82
C PHE A 579 -10.14 -50.24 31.27
N TYR A 580 -9.42 -49.44 32.07
CA TYR A 580 -9.15 -49.79 33.47
C TYR A 580 -10.39 -49.64 34.37
N LEU A 581 -11.27 -48.68 34.08
CA LEU A 581 -12.49 -48.43 34.86
C LEU A 581 -13.68 -49.35 34.50
N CYS A 582 -13.66 -50.06 33.36
CA CYS A 582 -14.79 -50.88 32.92
C CYS A 582 -14.37 -52.29 32.46
N ASP A 583 -13.50 -52.36 31.45
CA ASP A 583 -13.23 -53.63 30.76
C ASP A 583 -12.30 -54.57 31.55
N ARG A 584 -11.33 -53.99 32.28
CA ARG A 584 -10.27 -54.70 33.00
C ARG A 584 -10.79 -55.70 34.03
N LYS A 585 -11.90 -55.35 34.70
CA LYS A 585 -12.62 -56.17 35.69
C LYS A 585 -13.26 -57.40 35.04
N SER A 586 -13.90 -57.23 33.89
CA SER A 586 -14.49 -58.33 33.11
C SER A 586 -13.44 -59.32 32.60
N ILE A 587 -12.26 -58.81 32.21
CA ILE A 587 -11.12 -59.65 31.81
C ILE A 587 -10.61 -60.49 32.99
N HIS A 588 -10.47 -59.90 34.18
CA HIS A 588 -10.07 -60.65 35.38
C HIS A 588 -11.06 -61.76 35.74
N GLN A 589 -12.36 -61.44 35.81
CA GLN A 589 -13.42 -62.41 36.13
C GLN A 589 -13.46 -63.61 35.17
N LYS A 590 -13.09 -63.40 33.90
CA LYS A 590 -12.99 -64.46 32.87
C LYS A 590 -11.86 -65.47 33.16
N PHE A 591 -10.75 -65.06 33.77
CA PHE A 591 -9.54 -65.87 33.90
C PHE A 591 -9.14 -66.24 35.35
N ALA A 592 -9.68 -65.58 36.37
CA ALA A 592 -9.30 -65.75 37.78
C ALA A 592 -9.32 -67.21 38.30
N PHE A 593 -10.18 -68.06 37.73
CA PHE A 593 -10.34 -69.47 38.12
C PHE A 593 -9.74 -70.48 37.12
N GLN A 594 -8.97 -70.02 36.13
CA GLN A 594 -8.36 -70.88 35.10
C GLN A 594 -6.91 -71.27 35.43
N PRO A 595 -6.42 -72.47 35.04
CA PRO A 595 -5.00 -72.80 35.07
C PRO A 595 -4.19 -71.77 34.27
N ASP A 596 -3.10 -71.27 34.85
CA ASP A 596 -2.30 -70.15 34.33
C ASP A 596 -3.10 -68.88 33.95
N GLY A 597 -4.28 -68.72 34.55
CA GLY A 597 -5.20 -67.61 34.28
C GLY A 597 -4.56 -66.23 34.42
N HIS A 598 -3.63 -66.04 35.35
CA HIS A 598 -2.89 -64.78 35.52
C HIS A 598 -2.04 -64.38 34.29
N LEU A 599 -1.51 -65.35 33.53
CA LEU A 599 -0.79 -65.08 32.28
C LEU A 599 -1.78 -64.76 31.16
N GLN A 600 -2.86 -65.53 31.05
CA GLN A 600 -3.92 -65.30 30.06
C GLN A 600 -4.59 -63.92 30.25
N GLU A 601 -4.81 -63.51 31.49
CA GLU A 601 -5.36 -62.21 31.87
C GLU A 601 -4.46 -61.05 31.42
N LYS A 602 -3.13 -61.15 31.62
CA LYS A 602 -2.18 -60.12 31.15
C LYS A 602 -2.12 -60.08 29.62
N PHE A 603 -2.12 -61.23 28.94
CA PHE A 603 -2.16 -61.28 27.47
C PHE A 603 -3.48 -60.78 26.86
N GLU A 604 -4.61 -60.89 27.56
CA GLU A 604 -5.87 -60.27 27.12
C GLU A 604 -5.84 -58.76 27.36
N SER A 605 -5.37 -58.34 28.54
CA SER A 605 -5.30 -56.92 28.92
C SER A 605 -4.42 -56.10 27.98
N GLU A 606 -3.20 -56.56 27.70
CA GLU A 606 -2.30 -55.84 26.78
C GLU A 606 -2.81 -55.89 25.32
N ASN A 607 -3.52 -56.95 24.92
CA ASN A 607 -4.09 -57.05 23.58
C ASN A 607 -5.24 -56.06 23.35
N GLU A 608 -6.14 -55.88 24.31
CA GLU A 608 -7.20 -54.86 24.20
C GLU A 608 -6.62 -53.43 24.22
N LEU A 609 -5.63 -53.17 25.09
CA LEU A 609 -4.90 -51.89 25.09
C LEU A 609 -4.19 -51.63 23.75
N TYR A 610 -3.52 -52.64 23.18
CA TYR A 610 -2.85 -52.51 21.88
C TYR A 610 -3.82 -52.14 20.75
N LYS A 611 -5.04 -52.67 20.72
CA LYS A 611 -6.06 -52.25 19.73
C LYS A 611 -6.37 -50.76 19.82
N HIS A 612 -6.38 -50.19 21.03
CA HIS A 612 -6.55 -48.74 21.21
C HIS A 612 -5.35 -47.97 20.68
N THR A 613 -4.12 -48.49 20.86
CA THR A 613 -2.89 -47.92 20.28
C THR A 613 -2.92 -47.96 18.75
N VAL A 614 -3.31 -49.09 18.14
CA VAL A 614 -3.49 -49.21 16.67
C VAL A 614 -4.51 -48.22 16.16
N THR A 615 -5.67 -48.09 16.82
CA THR A 615 -6.69 -47.10 16.40
C THR A 615 -6.15 -45.67 16.44
N PHE A 616 -5.33 -45.33 17.44
CA PHE A 616 -4.68 -44.03 17.55
C PHE A 616 -3.63 -43.83 16.44
N GLN A 617 -2.82 -44.84 16.16
CA GLN A 617 -1.83 -44.84 15.07
C GLN A 617 -2.50 -44.60 13.71
N GLU A 618 -3.56 -45.35 13.37
CA GLU A 618 -4.30 -45.18 12.10
C GLU A 618 -4.78 -43.73 11.91
N GLN A 619 -5.45 -43.17 12.93
CA GLN A 619 -5.94 -41.79 12.91
C GLN A 619 -4.79 -40.75 12.86
N LEU A 620 -3.65 -41.04 13.51
CA LEU A 620 -2.47 -40.20 13.43
C LEU A 620 -1.82 -40.26 12.04
N HIS A 621 -1.78 -41.44 11.40
CA HIS A 621 -1.23 -41.62 10.07
C HIS A 621 -2.03 -40.84 9.02
N ASP A 622 -3.37 -40.84 9.11
CA ASP A 622 -4.22 -40.00 8.25
C ASP A 622 -3.85 -38.52 8.36
N ILE A 623 -3.59 -38.03 9.58
CA ILE A 623 -3.10 -36.67 9.82
C ILE A 623 -1.71 -36.48 9.20
N ILE A 624 -0.74 -37.35 9.53
CA ILE A 624 0.65 -37.25 9.05
C ILE A 624 0.70 -37.23 7.52
N PHE A 625 0.06 -38.17 6.83
CA PHE A 625 0.10 -38.25 5.37
C PHE A 625 -0.71 -37.16 4.67
N SER A 626 -1.53 -36.39 5.40
CA SER A 626 -2.15 -35.16 4.88
C SER A 626 -1.19 -33.95 4.85
N LEU A 627 -0.04 -34.01 5.52
CA LEU A 627 0.90 -32.88 5.60
C LEU A 627 1.87 -32.84 4.43
N GLU A 628 2.02 -31.66 3.83
CA GLU A 628 2.93 -31.45 2.71
C GLU A 628 4.42 -31.58 3.12
N LYS A 629 4.83 -30.93 4.21
CA LYS A 629 6.25 -30.84 4.59
C LYS A 629 6.76 -32.14 5.22
N VAL A 630 7.99 -32.50 4.88
CA VAL A 630 8.64 -33.73 5.37
C VAL A 630 9.05 -33.58 6.83
N GLU A 631 9.52 -32.41 7.23
CA GLU A 631 10.02 -32.09 8.57
C GLU A 631 8.90 -32.22 9.62
N GLU A 632 7.70 -31.80 9.25
CA GLU A 632 6.49 -31.85 10.09
C GLU A 632 6.00 -33.30 10.27
N ARG A 633 6.05 -34.10 9.20
CA ARG A 633 5.74 -35.54 9.24
C ARG A 633 6.73 -36.31 10.12
N LEU A 634 8.03 -36.07 9.93
CA LEU A 634 9.09 -36.65 10.76
C LEU A 634 8.96 -36.29 12.23
N TRP A 635 8.61 -35.03 12.54
CA TRP A 635 8.39 -34.61 13.92
C TRP A 635 7.21 -35.35 14.57
N LEU A 636 6.10 -35.55 13.85
CA LEU A 636 4.94 -36.29 14.38
C LEU A 636 5.20 -37.78 14.57
N PHE A 637 5.93 -38.44 13.67
CA PHE A 637 6.37 -39.81 13.90
C PHE A 637 7.18 -39.91 15.21
N HIS A 638 8.24 -39.12 15.35
CA HIS A 638 9.09 -39.12 16.55
C HIS A 638 8.38 -38.71 17.84
N TRP A 639 7.37 -37.84 17.76
CA TRP A 639 6.52 -37.50 18.90
C TRP A 639 5.66 -38.70 19.33
N SER A 640 5.18 -39.51 18.39
CA SER A 640 4.31 -40.66 18.66
C SER A 640 5.04 -41.93 19.08
N ASP A 641 6.32 -42.09 18.72
CA ASP A 641 7.13 -43.30 18.99
C ASP A 641 7.01 -43.74 20.47
N ALA A 642 7.06 -42.80 21.43
CA ALA A 642 6.95 -43.10 22.86
C ALA A 642 5.63 -43.75 23.30
N LEU A 643 4.52 -43.55 22.57
CA LEU A 643 3.23 -44.18 22.83
C LEU A 643 3.12 -45.56 22.17
N ILE A 644 3.83 -45.74 21.06
CA ILE A 644 3.86 -46.95 20.24
C ILE A 644 4.77 -48.00 20.88
N ASP A 645 6.00 -47.60 21.21
CA ASP A 645 7.01 -48.46 21.84
C ASP A 645 6.53 -48.99 23.19
N MET A 646 5.83 -48.17 23.99
CA MET A 646 5.27 -48.57 25.30
C MET A 646 4.44 -49.86 25.23
N ALA A 647 3.54 -49.98 24.25
CA ALA A 647 2.64 -51.12 24.13
C ALA A 647 3.39 -52.41 23.73
N ILE A 648 4.54 -52.27 23.05
CA ILE A 648 5.41 -53.36 22.63
C ILE A 648 6.35 -53.75 23.77
N ASP A 649 7.07 -52.79 24.35
CA ASP A 649 8.05 -53.00 25.42
C ASP A 649 7.40 -53.60 26.67
N THR A 650 6.16 -53.20 27.04
CA THR A 650 5.41 -53.81 28.16
C THR A 650 5.29 -55.34 28.00
N ILE A 651 5.08 -55.82 26.78
CA ILE A 651 4.94 -57.25 26.47
C ILE A 651 6.32 -57.91 26.40
N LEU A 652 7.31 -57.27 25.78
CA LEU A 652 8.67 -57.80 25.67
C LEU A 652 9.33 -57.99 27.04
N ASP A 653 9.16 -57.04 27.97
CA ASP A 653 9.72 -57.13 29.32
C ASP A 653 8.95 -58.15 30.18
N PHE A 654 7.62 -58.25 30.04
CA PHE A 654 6.85 -59.33 30.67
C PHE A 654 7.30 -60.73 30.24
N ILE A 655 7.66 -60.90 28.95
CA ILE A 655 8.21 -62.17 28.43
C ILE A 655 9.61 -62.46 29.01
N ARG A 656 10.44 -61.44 29.19
CA ARG A 656 11.79 -61.56 29.77
C ARG A 656 11.74 -61.91 31.26
N ASP A 657 10.93 -61.20 32.04
CA ASP A 657 10.85 -61.38 33.50
C ASP A 657 10.28 -62.73 33.92
N LYS A 658 9.52 -63.41 33.04
CA LYS A 658 8.94 -64.73 33.30
C LYS A 658 9.82 -65.90 32.83
N ASP A 659 10.98 -65.62 32.24
CA ASP A 659 11.96 -66.60 31.74
C ASP A 659 11.29 -67.76 30.98
N LEU A 660 10.39 -67.40 30.06
CA LEU A 660 9.61 -68.32 29.23
C LEU A 660 10.54 -69.01 28.22
N ASP A 661 11.15 -70.10 28.69
CA ASP A 661 12.25 -70.78 28.02
C ASP A 661 11.81 -71.36 26.66
N GLY A 662 12.67 -71.24 25.65
CA GLY A 662 12.38 -71.59 24.25
C GLY A 662 11.49 -70.59 23.47
N ILE A 663 10.48 -69.99 24.10
CA ILE A 663 9.50 -69.09 23.45
C ILE A 663 10.14 -67.73 23.08
N SER A 664 11.00 -67.20 23.96
CA SER A 664 11.34 -65.77 23.97
C SER A 664 12.34 -65.33 22.89
N LYS A 665 13.49 -65.98 22.73
CA LYS A 665 14.66 -65.37 22.04
C LYS A 665 14.48 -65.14 20.54
N THR A 666 13.92 -66.10 19.80
CA THR A 666 13.70 -65.95 18.35
C THR A 666 12.62 -64.91 18.06
N VAL A 667 11.51 -64.97 18.80
CA VAL A 667 10.38 -64.03 18.74
C VAL A 667 10.80 -62.60 19.05
N ILE A 668 11.55 -62.39 20.15
CA ILE A 668 12.09 -61.07 20.53
C ILE A 668 13.05 -60.57 19.45
N GLY A 669 13.84 -61.47 18.83
CA GLY A 669 14.71 -61.15 17.70
C GLY A 669 13.94 -60.61 16.50
N ASP A 670 12.92 -61.34 16.05
CA ASP A 670 12.06 -60.95 14.92
C ASP A 670 11.37 -59.60 15.18
N PHE A 671 10.81 -59.40 16.38
CA PHE A 671 10.19 -58.12 16.79
C PHE A 671 11.19 -56.96 16.80
N THR A 672 12.39 -57.17 17.33
CA THR A 672 13.45 -56.15 17.37
C THR A 672 13.96 -55.82 15.96
N GLN A 673 13.99 -56.80 15.05
CA GLN A 673 14.40 -56.62 13.67
C GLN A 673 13.34 -55.88 12.83
N LEU A 674 12.04 -56.14 13.07
CA LEU A 674 10.94 -55.37 12.50
C LEU A 674 11.02 -53.90 12.92
N ARG A 675 11.21 -53.61 14.22
CA ARG A 675 11.36 -52.25 14.76
C ARG A 675 12.46 -51.43 14.05
N LEU A 676 13.55 -52.08 13.63
CA LEU A 676 14.68 -51.41 12.98
C LEU A 676 14.46 -51.02 11.51
N GLN A 677 13.40 -51.51 10.83
CA GLN A 677 13.20 -51.24 9.40
C GLN A 677 12.44 -49.92 9.10
N ASN A 678 11.98 -49.19 10.11
CA ASN A 678 10.65 -48.58 10.02
C ASN A 678 10.52 -47.10 9.62
N TYR A 679 11.59 -46.32 9.38
CA TYR A 679 11.45 -44.85 9.24
C TYR A 679 12.10 -44.20 8.01
N SER A 680 13.32 -44.58 7.61
CA SER A 680 14.05 -43.89 6.54
C SER A 680 13.45 -44.11 5.14
N THR A 681 12.78 -45.23 4.91
CA THR A 681 12.19 -45.61 3.60
C THR A 681 10.80 -45.01 3.37
N PHE A 682 10.03 -44.74 4.42
CA PHE A 682 8.58 -44.53 4.35
C PHE A 682 8.13 -43.07 4.25
N ILE A 683 9.06 -42.12 4.36
CA ILE A 683 8.81 -40.66 4.26
C ILE A 683 8.06 -40.27 2.96
N ASN A 684 8.17 -41.08 1.89
CA ASN A 684 7.65 -40.77 0.56
C ASN A 684 6.56 -41.73 0.05
N ASP A 685 6.17 -42.76 0.81
CA ASP A 685 5.18 -43.75 0.35
C ASP A 685 4.22 -44.19 1.48
N ALA A 686 3.07 -43.51 1.54
CA ALA A 686 1.98 -43.82 2.47
C ALA A 686 1.38 -45.22 2.27
N LYS A 687 1.44 -45.76 1.04
CA LYS A 687 0.92 -47.09 0.73
C LYS A 687 1.86 -48.17 1.27
N ALA A 688 3.17 -48.04 1.04
CA ALA A 688 4.17 -48.94 1.61
C ALA A 688 4.14 -48.91 3.15
N HIS A 689 3.89 -47.75 3.75
CA HIS A 689 3.71 -47.62 5.20
C HIS A 689 2.44 -48.34 5.70
N SER A 690 1.29 -48.12 5.05
CA SER A 690 0.03 -48.80 5.40
C SER A 690 0.13 -50.33 5.26
N GLU A 691 0.76 -50.82 4.19
CA GLU A 691 1.02 -52.26 3.98
C GLU A 691 1.92 -52.86 5.07
N MET A 692 2.94 -52.11 5.53
CA MET A 692 3.79 -52.53 6.65
C MET A 692 3.09 -52.45 8.01
N SER A 693 2.27 -51.43 8.26
CA SER A 693 1.47 -51.32 9.48
C SER A 693 0.46 -52.48 9.60
N ALA A 694 -0.20 -52.84 8.50
CA ALA A 694 -1.09 -54.01 8.45
C ALA A 694 -0.33 -55.34 8.59
N LYS A 695 0.91 -55.41 8.09
CA LYS A 695 1.80 -56.56 8.32
C LYS A 695 2.19 -56.66 9.80
N TRP A 696 2.55 -55.55 10.45
CA TRP A 696 2.89 -55.48 11.87
C TRP A 696 1.74 -55.95 12.76
N ASP A 697 0.52 -55.43 12.56
CA ASP A 697 -0.66 -55.86 13.32
C ASP A 697 -0.93 -57.37 13.14
N LYS A 698 -0.80 -57.87 11.91
CA LYS A 698 -0.93 -59.30 11.62
C LYS A 698 0.16 -60.14 12.31
N GLU A 699 1.40 -59.67 12.37
CA GLU A 699 2.52 -60.37 13.01
C GLU A 699 2.41 -60.32 14.54
N TYR A 700 2.02 -59.19 15.12
CA TYR A 700 1.66 -59.04 16.53
C TYR A 700 0.51 -59.99 16.91
N SER A 701 -0.60 -59.95 16.18
CA SER A 701 -1.77 -60.82 16.41
C SER A 701 -1.42 -62.30 16.28
N SER A 702 -0.56 -62.65 15.31
CA SER A 702 -0.06 -64.01 15.13
C SER A 702 0.84 -64.45 16.29
N LEU A 703 1.64 -63.53 16.86
CA LEU A 703 2.47 -63.80 18.03
C LEU A 703 1.60 -64.03 19.27
N MET A 704 0.69 -63.11 19.58
CA MET A 704 -0.21 -63.22 20.73
C MET A 704 -1.02 -64.52 20.68
N PHE A 705 -1.46 -64.94 19.48
CA PHE A 705 -2.11 -66.24 19.28
C PHE A 705 -1.19 -67.44 19.54
N LYS A 706 0.03 -67.46 18.97
CA LYS A 706 1.02 -68.53 19.21
C LYS A 706 1.35 -68.69 20.69
N MET A 707 1.65 -67.57 21.36
CA MET A 707 2.00 -67.57 22.78
C MET A 707 0.89 -68.16 23.66
N ARG A 708 -0.38 -67.77 23.43
CA ARG A 708 -1.53 -68.35 24.15
C ARG A 708 -1.73 -69.84 23.84
N LYS A 709 -1.52 -70.25 22.59
CA LYS A 709 -1.68 -71.65 22.17
C LYS A 709 -0.63 -72.54 22.83
N GLU A 710 0.63 -72.12 22.85
CA GLU A 710 1.74 -72.87 23.47
C GLU A 710 1.64 -72.88 25.00
N LEU A 711 1.06 -71.84 25.63
CA LEU A 711 0.68 -71.83 27.06
C LEU A 711 -0.36 -72.91 27.39
N ASN A 712 -1.37 -73.06 26.53
CA ASN A 712 -2.42 -74.08 26.68
C ASN A 712 -1.91 -75.50 26.39
N GLU A 713 -0.88 -75.65 25.56
CA GLU A 713 -0.27 -76.95 25.26
C GLU A 713 0.69 -77.39 26.38
N THR A 714 1.46 -76.47 26.96
CA THR A 714 2.36 -76.75 28.10
C THR A 714 1.64 -77.01 29.43
N THR A 715 0.37 -76.60 29.56
CA THR A 715 -0.50 -77.02 30.68
C THR A 715 -1.04 -78.44 30.50
N VAL A 716 -1.34 -78.86 29.26
CA VAL A 716 -1.87 -80.21 28.97
C VAL A 716 -0.81 -81.31 29.16
N GLU A 717 0.47 -81.01 28.96
CA GLU A 717 1.57 -81.96 29.22
C GLU A 717 1.96 -82.11 30.71
N LYS A 718 1.31 -81.36 31.63
CA LYS A 718 1.61 -81.35 33.08
C LYS A 718 0.49 -81.89 33.98
N VAL A 719 -0.57 -82.46 33.42
CA VAL A 719 -1.72 -83.06 34.14
C VAL A 719 -1.60 -84.58 34.22
#